data_AF-A0A0M0JH00-F1
#
_entry.id   AF-A0A0M0JH00-F1
#
_cell.length_a   1.000
_cell.length_b   1.000
_cell.length_c   1.000
_cell.angle_alpha   90.00
_cell.angle_beta   90.00
_cell.angle_gamma   90.00
#
_symmetry.space_group_name_H-M   'P 1'
#
loop_
_entity.id
_entity.type
_entity.pdbx_description
1 polymer ?
#
loop_
_entity_poly.entity_id
_entity_poly.type
_entity_poly.pdbx_seq_one_letter_code
_entity_poly.pdbx_strand_id
1 'polypeptide(L)'
;MLQKAGVVIGDCHKIMRILRGFHHGQIQSPRTSAAAGISALCDSLCCCCIAMPKCLCSACSRSASGSAAAVSPARPTIKYMLIVYSTTVLIVALAALSFFLPAVLFQVRSNHLRIGGRKVEPAQANFVMPHVGRTLYGGSTSGGDARGWGSAAARSARHGEVMMVTANQPLPCTTRRGDWIMELALRNKLMYATLHDYKTWWSTELVSAWDLEAAWNKIPLLYILMHSESPVTQGIEWLLWMDDDAIFTDMNFTFPFDDYDAQGINLVIWGDPQRVFRANDIQGLNTGVFLLRKCEWSRQLMAEVAALATPSIRRQIGNKGRIAEQGALTWVLHSQSAKWKDRVQLERNFTMNGNWMDYAGKWVKGQKTLVAPVWGNDKIPFVVQYAGCQMCRGHSENGSWHDQGVRKCHSAFLEAYTFGDDQVLSSIGLRHLSMETHLVRANEGTELYQRHLRMTRCLPRFLVIGTQKGGTSSFHWLLKEGWHQGVQVNNGEKEIHYFSWDDNFRKGPLEYQKRFDGSGERLGECTGERVRGEVSATYLDYPKAAERAAQLLPGAKIVMLLREPVSRLVSSFNMKWQVEICGKLTWTRSDCYNGITSVRLINENSVASKQRLAALAVWNKCNVEKKRLDTDCLRNDFVAKLTERIDAEVARLDGCARSNHDDIVSCLGLTALEQAHLYAEMEDRNFIWRSMYVDHVQRWLKVYPPEAMLIVPSEALKEAESFKKVMGHFAGLLGLPRAGPQVNNELIDKASPASADGKVHENGRSYVGEAPADLTIRLNKIFCPKNQELAQLLLDKKMIGKVDEFPWLATALKRDVC
;
A
#
# COMPACT_ATOMS: atom_id res chain seq x y z
N MET A 1 20.25 -27.15 -5.11
CA MET A 1 20.62 -27.09 -6.55
C MET A 1 22.14 -26.95 -6.78
N LEU A 2 22.92 -26.26 -5.94
CA LEU A 2 24.39 -26.17 -6.12
C LEU A 2 25.22 -27.39 -5.68
N GLN A 3 24.61 -28.41 -5.06
CA GLN A 3 25.27 -29.70 -4.82
C GLN A 3 25.12 -30.70 -5.98
N LYS A 4 24.27 -30.42 -6.98
CA LYS A 4 24.16 -31.20 -8.22
C LYS A 4 25.13 -30.76 -9.32
N ALA A 5 26.00 -29.78 -9.05
CA ALA A 5 26.93 -29.20 -10.02
C ALA A 5 28.42 -29.43 -9.69
N GLY A 6 28.77 -30.22 -8.67
CA GLY A 6 30.15 -30.68 -8.47
C GLY A 6 31.20 -29.59 -8.22
N VAL A 7 30.82 -28.42 -7.67
CA VAL A 7 31.79 -27.36 -7.32
C VAL A 7 32.14 -27.47 -5.84
N VAL A 8 33.41 -27.76 -5.56
CA VAL A 8 34.01 -27.75 -4.22
C VAL A 8 34.11 -26.30 -3.74
N ILE A 9 33.58 -26.01 -2.56
CA ILE A 9 33.72 -24.72 -1.87
C ILE A 9 35.16 -24.62 -1.35
N GLY A 10 35.97 -23.78 -1.99
CA GLY A 10 37.31 -23.41 -1.54
C GLY A 10 37.54 -21.91 -1.69
N ASP A 11 37.70 -21.25 -0.55
CA ASP A 11 38.36 -19.96 -0.33
C ASP A 11 37.66 -18.64 -0.71
N CYS A 12 36.62 -18.30 0.06
CA CYS A 12 36.17 -16.91 0.28
C CYS A 12 37.19 -16.02 1.05
N HIS A 13 38.41 -16.49 1.33
CA HIS A 13 39.39 -15.76 2.16
C HIS A 13 40.36 -14.84 1.40
N LYS A 14 40.36 -14.83 0.06
CA LYS A 14 41.23 -13.93 -0.74
C LYS A 14 40.56 -12.64 -1.20
N ILE A 15 39.23 -12.60 -1.29
CA ILE A 15 38.49 -11.42 -1.79
C ILE A 15 38.38 -10.32 -0.73
N MET A 16 38.35 -10.69 0.56
CA MET A 16 38.25 -9.73 1.68
C MET A 16 39.53 -8.93 1.97
N ARG A 17 40.67 -9.25 1.33
CA ARG A 17 41.95 -8.55 1.54
C ARG A 17 42.23 -7.42 0.54
N ILE A 18 41.54 -7.39 -0.60
CA ILE A 18 41.76 -6.38 -1.66
C ILE A 18 40.91 -5.12 -1.43
N LEU A 19 39.76 -5.24 -0.74
CA LEU A 19 38.83 -4.13 -0.52
C LEU A 19 39.14 -3.23 0.68
N ARG A 20 40.25 -3.44 1.41
CA ARG A 20 40.69 -2.58 2.53
C ARG A 20 41.84 -1.61 2.22
N GLY A 21 42.28 -1.52 0.96
CA GLY A 21 43.46 -0.71 0.58
C GLY A 21 43.19 0.72 0.08
N PHE A 22 41.94 1.14 -0.15
CA PHE A 22 41.63 2.44 -0.77
C PHE A 22 41.11 3.50 0.21
N HIS A 23 41.73 3.58 1.39
CA HIS A 23 41.64 4.76 2.25
C HIS A 23 43.06 5.22 2.57
N HIS A 24 43.59 6.15 1.76
CA HIS A 24 44.45 7.29 2.14
C HIS A 24 45.25 7.84 0.94
N GLY A 25 45.17 9.16 0.73
CA GLY A 25 46.35 9.99 0.41
C GLY A 25 46.79 10.18 -1.05
N GLN A 26 46.46 11.36 -1.58
CA GLN A 26 47.33 12.32 -2.29
C GLN A 26 48.16 11.95 -3.56
N ILE A 27 47.86 12.76 -4.61
CA ILE A 27 48.77 13.58 -5.45
C ILE A 27 49.59 12.93 -6.61
N GLN A 28 49.47 13.64 -7.76
CA GLN A 28 50.39 13.81 -8.91
C GLN A 28 50.43 12.82 -10.10
N SER A 29 50.24 13.41 -11.28
CA SER A 29 50.73 12.98 -12.59
C SER A 29 52.25 13.29 -12.72
N PRO A 30 53.01 12.95 -13.79
CA PRO A 30 52.57 12.46 -15.11
C PRO A 30 53.50 11.46 -15.87
N ARG A 31 53.08 11.11 -17.10
CA ARG A 31 53.85 10.82 -18.34
C ARG A 31 54.39 9.40 -18.67
N THR A 32 54.06 9.02 -19.93
CA THR A 32 54.82 8.23 -20.94
C THR A 32 55.10 6.74 -20.65
N SER A 33 55.08 5.77 -21.57
CA SER A 33 54.87 5.65 -23.03
C SER A 33 54.94 4.14 -23.39
N ALA A 34 54.35 3.76 -24.54
CA ALA A 34 54.61 2.54 -25.32
C ALA A 34 54.11 1.20 -24.69
N ALA A 35 53.01 0.61 -25.18
CA ALA A 35 52.88 -0.17 -26.42
C ALA A 35 53.58 -1.54 -26.37
N ALA A 36 52.80 -2.60 -26.10
CA ALA A 36 52.73 -3.83 -26.89
C ALA A 36 51.94 -4.92 -26.14
N GLY A 37 51.00 -5.57 -26.85
CA GLY A 37 50.59 -6.95 -26.54
C GLY A 37 49.24 -7.17 -25.87
N ILE A 38 48.13 -6.92 -26.58
CA ILE A 38 46.88 -7.67 -26.36
C ILE A 38 46.32 -8.09 -27.72
N SER A 39 46.71 -9.28 -28.15
CA SER A 39 45.99 -10.18 -29.03
C SER A 39 45.83 -11.47 -28.22
N ALA A 40 44.63 -12.05 -28.20
CA ALA A 40 44.19 -13.22 -27.45
C ALA A 40 43.73 -12.98 -25.99
N LEU A 41 42.45 -12.64 -25.83
CA LEU A 41 41.48 -13.21 -24.86
C LEU A 41 40.22 -12.34 -24.81
N CYS A 42 39.44 -12.38 -25.89
CA CYS A 42 38.05 -11.94 -25.91
C CYS A 42 37.29 -12.82 -26.89
N ASP A 43 37.05 -14.06 -26.50
CA ASP A 43 36.04 -14.93 -27.11
C ASP A 43 35.49 -15.89 -26.06
N SER A 44 34.89 -15.32 -25.01
CA SER A 44 33.77 -15.93 -24.28
C SER A 44 33.21 -14.90 -23.30
N LEU A 45 31.88 -14.73 -23.32
CA LEU A 45 31.06 -13.86 -22.47
C LEU A 45 30.88 -12.42 -22.96
N CYS A 46 30.04 -12.24 -23.99
CA CYS A 46 28.86 -11.38 -23.88
C CYS A 46 28.00 -11.46 -25.16
N CYS A 47 26.92 -12.23 -25.09
CA CYS A 47 25.80 -12.11 -26.03
C CYS A 47 24.49 -12.32 -25.26
N CYS A 48 23.93 -11.22 -24.75
CA CYS A 48 22.48 -10.98 -24.61
C CYS A 48 22.26 -9.58 -24.02
N CYS A 49 22.14 -8.57 -24.88
CA CYS A 49 21.11 -7.52 -24.80
C CYS A 49 21.24 -6.61 -26.02
N ILE A 50 20.23 -6.65 -26.88
CA ILE A 50 20.08 -5.81 -28.08
C ILE A 50 19.63 -4.41 -27.69
N ALA A 51 20.18 -3.45 -28.43
CA ALA A 51 20.15 -2.02 -28.27
C ALA A 51 18.93 -1.32 -28.90
N MET A 52 18.72 -0.05 -28.52
CA MET A 52 18.48 1.05 -29.46
C MET A 52 19.04 2.39 -28.91
N PRO A 53 19.38 3.37 -29.78
CA PRO A 53 20.63 4.12 -29.65
C PRO A 53 20.47 5.57 -29.14
N LYS A 54 21.54 6.07 -28.49
CA LYS A 54 21.73 7.48 -28.14
C LYS A 54 22.63 8.19 -29.16
N CYS A 55 22.15 9.38 -29.54
CA CYS A 55 22.86 10.64 -29.82
C CYS A 55 24.34 10.61 -30.26
N LEU A 56 24.57 11.15 -31.46
CA LEU A 56 25.82 11.72 -31.93
C LEU A 56 25.84 13.24 -31.69
N CYS A 57 26.94 13.74 -31.13
CA CYS A 57 27.54 15.07 -31.34
C CYS A 57 29.03 14.88 -31.01
N SER A 58 29.98 14.97 -31.95
CA SER A 58 30.43 16.10 -32.78
C SER A 58 31.87 16.43 -32.37
N ALA A 59 32.84 16.33 -33.29
CA ALA A 59 33.72 17.44 -33.70
C ALA A 59 35.00 16.97 -34.43
N CYS A 60 35.37 17.80 -35.41
CA CYS A 60 36.64 17.95 -36.13
C CYS A 60 37.02 16.93 -37.21
N SER A 61 37.55 17.28 -38.39
CA SER A 61 37.69 18.54 -39.16
C SER A 61 38.55 18.21 -40.41
N ARG A 62 38.23 18.83 -41.57
CA ARG A 62 39.05 18.98 -42.81
C ARG A 62 39.27 17.68 -43.61
N SER A 63 39.25 17.62 -44.95
CA SER A 63 39.30 18.60 -46.04
C SER A 63 38.89 17.91 -47.36
N ALA A 64 38.33 18.68 -48.32
CA ALA A 64 38.47 18.64 -49.80
C ALA A 64 38.46 17.27 -50.54
N SER A 65 37.75 17.02 -51.64
CA SER A 65 37.30 17.85 -52.77
C SER A 65 36.50 16.97 -53.75
N GLY A 66 35.75 17.59 -54.68
CA GLY A 66 35.59 17.04 -56.04
C GLY A 66 34.25 16.36 -56.38
N SER A 67 33.53 17.02 -57.28
CA SER A 67 32.25 16.72 -57.95
C SER A 67 32.28 15.60 -59.00
N ALA A 68 31.15 14.90 -59.22
CA ALA A 68 30.41 14.86 -60.50
C ALA A 68 29.21 13.86 -60.49
N ALA A 69 28.08 14.31 -61.02
CA ALA A 69 26.91 13.53 -61.47
C ALA A 69 27.29 12.61 -62.67
N ALA A 70 26.57 11.62 -63.19
CA ALA A 70 25.20 11.09 -63.16
C ALA A 70 25.32 9.57 -63.52
N VAL A 71 24.36 8.66 -63.34
CA VAL A 71 23.19 8.38 -64.19
C VAL A 71 22.52 7.13 -63.61
N SER A 72 21.20 7.17 -63.38
CA SER A 72 20.33 6.00 -63.18
C SER A 72 19.66 5.62 -64.50
N PRO A 73 19.46 4.32 -64.82
CA PRO A 73 18.18 3.63 -64.55
C PRO A 73 18.38 2.11 -64.29
N ALA A 74 17.48 1.27 -63.78
CA ALA A 74 16.15 1.37 -63.19
C ALA A 74 15.93 0.13 -62.27
N ARG A 75 15.05 0.34 -61.29
CA ARG A 75 14.30 -0.56 -60.38
C ARG A 75 14.29 -2.08 -60.66
N PRO A 76 14.27 -2.87 -59.56
CA PRO A 76 12.99 -3.35 -59.02
C PRO A 76 12.53 -2.54 -57.81
N THR A 77 11.22 -2.42 -57.63
CA THR A 77 10.54 -1.58 -56.64
C THR A 77 10.53 -2.21 -55.24
N ILE A 78 10.57 -1.36 -54.20
CA ILE A 78 10.45 -1.74 -52.77
C ILE A 78 9.21 -2.60 -52.46
N LYS A 79 8.15 -2.50 -53.28
CA LYS A 79 6.99 -3.40 -53.20
C LYS A 79 7.35 -4.88 -53.44
N TYR A 80 8.27 -5.19 -54.36
CA TYR A 80 8.69 -6.58 -54.63
C TYR A 80 9.54 -7.17 -53.50
N MET A 81 10.42 -6.36 -52.90
CA MET A 81 11.22 -6.77 -51.72
C MET A 81 10.35 -6.97 -50.47
N LEU A 82 9.33 -6.12 -50.25
CA LEU A 82 8.37 -6.30 -49.15
C LEU A 82 7.49 -7.52 -49.34
N ILE A 83 7.10 -7.87 -50.57
CA ILE A 83 6.36 -9.11 -50.85
C ILE A 83 7.23 -10.34 -50.53
N VAL A 84 8.49 -10.37 -50.98
CA VAL A 84 9.41 -11.48 -50.70
C VAL A 84 9.73 -11.60 -49.19
N TYR A 85 9.89 -10.48 -48.49
CA TYR A 85 10.15 -10.49 -47.04
C TYR A 85 8.92 -10.95 -46.25
N SER A 86 7.72 -10.50 -46.63
CA SER A 86 6.48 -10.89 -45.96
C SER A 86 6.08 -12.34 -46.23
N THR A 87 6.28 -12.89 -47.44
CA THR A 87 6.08 -14.33 -47.69
C THR A 87 7.10 -15.19 -46.95
N THR A 88 8.37 -14.75 -46.85
CA THR A 88 9.39 -15.54 -46.14
C THR A 88 9.13 -15.58 -44.63
N VAL A 89 8.76 -14.46 -44.01
CA VAL A 89 8.40 -14.41 -42.57
C VAL A 89 7.15 -15.23 -42.27
N LEU A 90 6.16 -15.22 -43.17
CA LEU A 90 4.95 -16.04 -43.01
C LEU A 90 5.26 -17.54 -43.12
N ILE A 91 6.14 -17.95 -44.04
CA ILE A 91 6.57 -19.35 -44.20
C ILE A 91 7.33 -19.82 -42.94
N VAL A 92 8.18 -18.98 -42.35
CA VAL A 92 8.90 -19.31 -41.11
C VAL A 92 7.95 -19.35 -39.90
N ALA A 93 6.98 -18.44 -39.80
CA ALA A 93 5.98 -18.47 -38.74
C ALA A 93 5.06 -19.71 -38.84
N LEU A 94 4.68 -20.11 -40.07
CA LEU A 94 3.89 -21.32 -40.31
C LEU A 94 4.70 -22.60 -40.07
N ALA A 95 6.00 -22.61 -40.38
CA ALA A 95 6.91 -23.72 -40.05
C ALA A 95 7.13 -23.86 -38.53
N ALA A 96 7.17 -22.74 -37.78
CA ALA A 96 7.21 -22.76 -36.33
C ALA A 96 5.88 -23.28 -35.74
N LEU A 97 4.74 -22.84 -36.27
CA LEU A 97 3.42 -23.31 -35.85
C LEU A 97 3.23 -24.81 -36.16
N SER A 98 3.70 -25.32 -37.31
CA SER A 98 3.59 -26.76 -37.66
C SER A 98 4.50 -27.67 -36.82
N PHE A 99 5.57 -27.13 -36.24
CA PHE A 99 6.43 -27.85 -35.28
C PHE A 99 5.81 -27.94 -33.87
N PHE A 100 5.10 -26.90 -33.43
CA PHE A 100 4.55 -26.86 -32.06
C PHE A 100 3.10 -27.36 -31.95
N LEU A 101 2.31 -27.37 -33.03
CA LEU A 101 0.90 -27.82 -32.96
C LEU A 101 0.70 -29.34 -32.78
N PRO A 102 1.49 -30.25 -33.39
CA PRO A 102 1.30 -31.69 -33.18
C PRO A 102 1.74 -32.16 -31.78
N ALA A 103 2.69 -31.46 -31.14
CA ALA A 103 3.09 -31.71 -29.75
C ALA A 103 1.99 -31.28 -28.74
N VAL A 104 1.18 -30.28 -29.11
CA VAL A 104 0.03 -29.80 -28.32
C VAL A 104 -1.24 -30.63 -28.57
N LEU A 105 -1.29 -31.48 -29.61
CA LEU A 105 -2.51 -32.24 -29.96
C LEU A 105 -2.38 -33.77 -29.98
N PHE A 106 -1.17 -34.38 -29.99
CA PHE A 106 -1.04 -35.84 -30.14
C PHE A 106 -0.07 -36.57 -29.19
N GLN A 107 0.37 -35.95 -28.08
CA GLN A 107 0.85 -36.72 -26.90
C GLN A 107 -0.31 -37.09 -25.95
N VAL A 108 -1.51 -37.19 -26.52
CA VAL A 108 -2.51 -38.17 -26.13
C VAL A 108 -2.07 -39.52 -26.72
N ARG A 109 -2.10 -40.57 -25.90
CA ARG A 109 -2.14 -41.99 -26.29
C ARG A 109 -0.88 -42.60 -26.94
N SER A 110 -0.61 -43.82 -26.44
CA SER A 110 0.06 -44.93 -27.12
C SER A 110 1.51 -44.71 -27.56
N ASN A 111 2.44 -45.39 -26.88
CA ASN A 111 2.85 -46.67 -27.45
C ASN A 111 3.53 -47.60 -26.45
N HIS A 112 2.92 -48.78 -26.41
CA HIS A 112 3.43 -50.07 -25.96
C HIS A 112 4.92 -50.28 -26.26
N LEU A 113 5.68 -50.61 -25.22
CA LEU A 113 6.79 -51.55 -25.35
C LEU A 113 6.33 -52.90 -24.81
N ARG A 114 5.85 -53.75 -25.73
CA ARG A 114 5.82 -55.20 -25.53
C ARG A 114 7.25 -55.70 -25.75
N ILE A 115 7.90 -56.14 -24.69
CA ILE A 115 8.95 -57.16 -24.76
C ILE A 115 8.66 -58.15 -23.61
N GLY A 116 8.40 -59.41 -23.97
CA GLY A 116 8.20 -60.53 -23.03
C GLY A 116 6.73 -60.78 -22.67
N GLY A 117 6.10 -61.73 -23.36
CA GLY A 117 4.71 -62.11 -23.13
C GLY A 117 4.44 -62.65 -21.72
N ARG A 118 3.94 -61.80 -20.82
CA ARG A 118 3.08 -62.14 -19.68
C ARG A 118 2.07 -61.01 -19.47
N LYS A 119 0.80 -61.35 -19.26
CA LYS A 119 -0.24 -60.39 -18.86
C LYS A 119 0.17 -59.78 -17.52
N VAL A 120 0.37 -58.46 -17.48
CA VAL A 120 0.51 -57.68 -16.25
C VAL A 120 -0.68 -56.75 -16.18
N GLU A 121 -1.50 -56.89 -15.14
CA GLU A 121 -2.62 -56.00 -14.84
C GLU A 121 -2.11 -54.58 -14.48
N PRO A 122 -2.91 -53.52 -14.72
CA PRO A 122 -2.45 -52.15 -14.47
C PRO A 122 -2.26 -51.92 -12.98
N ALA A 123 -1.03 -51.58 -12.59
CA ALA A 123 -0.68 -51.17 -11.24
C ALA A 123 -1.49 -49.93 -10.82
N GLN A 124 -2.29 -50.10 -9.77
CA GLN A 124 -2.90 -49.01 -9.02
C GLN A 124 -1.78 -48.13 -8.45
N ALA A 125 -1.68 -46.88 -8.92
CA ALA A 125 -0.95 -45.85 -8.18
C ALA A 125 -1.79 -45.48 -6.95
N ASN A 126 -1.71 -46.30 -5.90
CA ASN A 126 -2.31 -46.02 -4.61
C ASN A 126 -1.38 -45.08 -3.85
N PHE A 127 -1.83 -43.85 -3.60
CA PHE A 127 -1.30 -43.03 -2.53
C PHE A 127 -1.71 -43.70 -1.21
N VAL A 128 -0.85 -44.56 -0.69
CA VAL A 128 -1.02 -45.20 0.62
C VAL A 128 -0.13 -44.43 1.59
N MET A 129 -0.73 -43.60 2.44
CA MET A 129 -0.06 -43.29 3.71
C MET A 129 0.21 -44.62 4.41
N PRO A 130 1.43 -44.88 4.91
CA PRO A 130 1.79 -46.21 5.41
C PRO A 130 0.73 -46.71 6.41
N HIS A 131 0.00 -47.76 6.01
CA HIS A 131 -0.96 -48.44 6.87
C HIS A 131 -0.19 -49.09 8.02
N VAL A 132 -0.59 -48.79 9.25
CA VAL A 132 -0.21 -49.57 10.43
C VAL A 132 -0.91 -50.93 10.30
N GLY A 133 -0.14 -51.95 9.92
CA GLY A 133 -0.63 -53.31 9.80
C GLY A 133 -1.05 -53.89 11.14
N ARG A 134 -2.28 -54.41 11.21
CA ARG A 134 -2.68 -55.43 12.19
C ARG A 134 -1.97 -56.74 11.87
N THR A 135 -0.95 -57.08 12.65
CA THR A 135 -0.62 -58.46 13.01
C THR A 135 0.40 -58.45 14.14
N LEU A 136 -0.06 -58.70 15.37
CA LEU A 136 0.62 -59.49 16.40
C LEU A 136 -0.44 -59.83 17.46
N TYR A 137 -1.37 -60.72 17.10
CA TYR A 137 -2.02 -61.57 18.10
C TYR A 137 -1.09 -62.77 18.33
N GLY A 138 -0.59 -62.90 19.56
CA GLY A 138 0.26 -64.00 19.97
C GLY A 138 0.94 -63.71 21.30
N GLY A 139 0.19 -63.73 22.39
CA GLY A 139 0.74 -63.60 23.74
C GLY A 139 -0.30 -63.18 24.77
N SER A 140 -0.99 -64.16 25.35
CA SER A 140 -1.72 -64.00 26.62
C SER A 140 -0.78 -63.47 27.70
N THR A 141 -1.11 -62.34 28.33
CA THR A 141 -0.98 -62.16 29.78
C THR A 141 -1.95 -61.08 30.25
N SER A 142 -2.73 -61.45 31.25
CA SER A 142 -3.63 -60.63 32.05
C SER A 142 -2.84 -59.82 33.10
N GLY A 143 -3.26 -58.58 33.35
CA GLY A 143 -3.02 -57.84 34.60
C GLY A 143 -1.71 -57.03 34.72
N GLY A 144 -1.82 -55.81 35.26
CA GLY A 144 -0.70 -54.97 35.73
C GLY A 144 -0.71 -53.58 35.10
N ASP A 145 -1.40 -52.60 35.66
CA ASP A 145 -1.02 -51.74 36.81
C ASP A 145 -0.33 -50.43 36.42
N ALA A 146 -0.89 -49.37 36.98
CA ALA A 146 -0.37 -48.02 37.03
C ALA A 146 0.99 -47.96 37.73
N ARG A 147 2.02 -47.40 37.06
CA ARG A 147 3.21 -46.76 37.67
C ARG A 147 3.70 -45.71 36.66
N GLY A 148 3.73 -44.41 36.95
CA GLY A 148 4.31 -43.78 38.12
C GLY A 148 5.76 -43.40 37.79
N TRP A 149 5.97 -42.22 37.21
CA TRP A 149 7.29 -41.57 37.13
C TRP A 149 7.15 -40.16 37.69
N GLY A 150 7.58 -40.00 38.94
CA GLY A 150 7.76 -38.70 39.57
C GLY A 150 9.18 -38.59 40.11
N SER A 151 9.80 -37.42 39.93
CA SER A 151 10.31 -36.67 41.09
C SER A 151 10.50 -35.18 40.76
N ALA A 152 9.79 -34.38 41.56
CA ALA A 152 10.13 -33.07 42.13
C ALA A 152 10.86 -31.99 41.30
N ALA A 153 10.07 -31.11 40.69
CA ALA A 153 10.16 -29.68 40.98
C ALA A 153 8.73 -29.11 40.91
N ALA A 154 8.28 -28.43 41.96
CA ALA A 154 6.96 -27.82 42.03
C ALA A 154 6.81 -26.75 40.94
N ARG A 155 6.27 -27.13 39.79
CA ARG A 155 5.66 -26.24 38.80
C ARG A 155 4.16 -26.43 38.95
N SER A 156 3.43 -25.33 39.13
CA SER A 156 1.97 -25.31 39.02
C SER A 156 1.55 -26.13 37.80
N ALA A 157 0.46 -26.89 37.92
CA ALA A 157 -0.09 -27.75 36.87
C ALA A 157 0.08 -27.12 35.48
N ARG A 158 1.03 -27.65 34.69
CA ARG A 158 1.25 -27.18 33.31
C ARG A 158 0.06 -27.68 32.51
N HIS A 159 -0.82 -26.77 32.09
CA HIS A 159 -1.73 -27.01 30.98
C HIS A 159 -0.94 -27.65 29.82
N GLY A 160 -1.56 -28.60 29.10
CA GLY A 160 -0.89 -29.33 28.02
C GLY A 160 -0.17 -28.41 27.04
N GLU A 161 1.10 -28.66 26.73
CA GLU A 161 1.88 -27.76 25.86
C GLU A 161 1.21 -27.65 24.49
N VAL A 162 0.88 -26.41 24.07
CA VAL A 162 0.21 -26.13 22.79
C VAL A 162 1.24 -25.69 21.76
N MET A 163 1.10 -26.18 20.54
CA MET A 163 1.75 -25.61 19.35
C MET A 163 0.71 -25.05 18.38
N MET A 164 0.80 -23.76 18.10
CA MET A 164 0.04 -23.12 17.04
C MET A 164 0.70 -23.36 15.69
N VAL A 165 -0.08 -23.84 14.73
CA VAL A 165 0.35 -24.17 13.36
C VAL A 165 -0.44 -23.32 12.38
N THR A 166 0.26 -22.54 11.56
CA THR A 166 -0.32 -21.73 10.47
C THR A 166 0.53 -21.91 9.22
N ALA A 167 -0.04 -21.68 8.04
CA ALA A 167 0.72 -21.76 6.79
C ALA A 167 0.30 -20.70 5.78
N ASN A 168 1.27 -20.18 5.02
CA ASN A 168 1.05 -19.27 3.90
C ASN A 168 1.63 -19.88 2.62
N GLN A 169 1.19 -19.39 1.46
CA GLN A 169 1.78 -19.79 0.18
C GLN A 169 3.29 -19.45 0.11
N PRO A 170 4.11 -20.24 -0.60
CA PRO A 170 5.56 -19.99 -0.75
C PRO A 170 5.91 -18.80 -1.65
N LEU A 171 5.01 -18.40 -2.54
CA LEU A 171 5.23 -17.31 -3.48
C LEU A 171 4.68 -16.00 -2.92
N PRO A 172 5.25 -14.84 -3.31
CA PRO A 172 4.66 -13.55 -2.97
C PRO A 172 3.21 -13.45 -3.43
N CYS A 173 2.43 -12.66 -2.70
CA CYS A 173 1.07 -12.33 -3.10
C CYS A 173 1.03 -11.58 -4.43
N THR A 174 -0.12 -11.63 -5.10
CA THR A 174 -0.31 -10.90 -6.37
C THR A 174 -0.31 -9.39 -6.16
N THR A 175 -0.59 -8.93 -4.93
CA THR A 175 -0.56 -7.54 -4.52
C THR A 175 0.37 -7.36 -3.33
N ARG A 176 1.09 -6.22 -3.31
CA ARG A 176 1.95 -5.83 -2.18
C ARG A 176 1.15 -5.68 -0.88
N ARG A 177 -0.10 -5.21 -0.99
CA ARG A 177 -0.99 -5.09 0.16
C ARG A 177 -1.41 -6.46 0.71
N GLY A 178 -1.55 -7.46 -0.15
CA GLY A 178 -1.75 -8.85 0.25
C GLY A 178 -0.62 -9.38 1.11
N ASP A 179 0.64 -9.21 0.67
CA ASP A 179 1.82 -9.62 1.46
C ASP A 179 1.84 -8.96 2.85
N TRP A 180 1.54 -7.66 2.89
CA TRP A 180 1.48 -6.91 4.14
C TRP A 180 0.36 -7.38 5.07
N ILE A 181 -0.84 -7.68 4.55
CA ILE A 181 -1.93 -8.25 5.35
C ILE A 181 -1.55 -9.62 5.92
N MET A 182 -0.86 -10.46 5.15
CA MET A 182 -0.36 -11.75 5.63
C MET A 182 0.67 -11.60 6.75
N GLU A 183 1.56 -10.60 6.66
CA GLU A 183 2.50 -10.26 7.73
C GLU A 183 1.77 -9.84 9.02
N LEU A 184 0.72 -9.03 8.89
CA LEU A 184 -0.10 -8.61 10.02
C LEU A 184 -0.84 -9.78 10.67
N ALA A 185 -1.47 -10.64 9.86
CA ALA A 185 -2.15 -11.83 10.35
C ALA A 185 -1.18 -12.75 11.12
N LEU A 186 0.05 -12.91 10.61
CA LEU A 186 1.11 -13.63 11.33
C LEU A 186 1.50 -12.94 12.63
N ARG A 187 1.72 -11.62 12.62
CA ARG A 187 2.05 -10.87 13.85
C ARG A 187 0.97 -11.05 14.91
N ASN A 188 -0.31 -10.98 14.54
CA ASN A 188 -1.43 -11.22 15.46
C ASN A 188 -1.33 -12.58 16.14
N LYS A 189 -1.12 -13.65 15.36
CA LYS A 189 -0.93 -15.03 15.85
C LYS A 189 0.29 -15.14 16.78
N LEU A 190 1.41 -14.54 16.39
CA LEU A 190 2.64 -14.53 17.20
C LEU A 190 2.45 -13.81 18.54
N MET A 191 1.72 -12.69 18.56
CA MET A 191 1.43 -11.95 19.80
C MET A 191 0.52 -12.75 20.72
N TYR A 192 -0.52 -13.40 20.19
CA TYR A 192 -1.36 -14.29 20.98
C TYR A 192 -0.54 -15.46 21.54
N ALA A 193 0.23 -16.16 20.70
CA ALA A 193 1.10 -17.25 21.16
C ALA A 193 2.10 -16.80 22.24
N THR A 194 2.64 -15.59 22.14
CA THR A 194 3.55 -15.01 23.14
C THR A 194 2.84 -14.77 24.47
N LEU A 195 1.61 -14.24 24.45
CA LEU A 195 0.83 -13.96 25.66
C LEU A 195 0.40 -15.24 26.40
N HIS A 196 0.22 -16.34 25.67
CA HIS A 196 -0.30 -17.62 26.18
C HIS A 196 0.75 -18.73 26.31
N ASP A 197 2.04 -18.42 26.10
CA ASP A 197 3.16 -19.38 26.13
C ASP A 197 2.99 -20.58 25.17
N TYR A 198 2.48 -20.32 23.96
CA TYR A 198 2.33 -21.35 22.93
C TYR A 198 3.58 -21.42 22.05
N LYS A 199 4.02 -22.64 21.72
CA LYS A 199 5.00 -22.84 20.65
C LYS A 199 4.35 -22.50 19.30
N THR A 200 5.14 -22.07 18.33
CA THR A 200 4.62 -21.71 17.00
C THR A 200 5.35 -22.47 15.90
N TRP A 201 4.61 -22.96 14.92
CA TRP A 201 5.12 -23.50 13.66
C TRP A 201 4.45 -22.78 12.50
N TRP A 202 5.26 -22.02 11.74
CA TRP A 202 4.79 -21.35 10.54
C TRP A 202 5.38 -22.04 9.32
N SER A 203 4.52 -22.61 8.47
CA SER A 203 4.94 -23.31 7.26
C SER A 203 4.74 -22.45 6.02
N THR A 204 5.71 -22.51 5.11
CA THR A 204 5.60 -21.98 3.73
C THR A 204 5.78 -23.09 2.70
N GLU A 205 6.09 -24.29 3.16
CA GLU A 205 6.39 -25.46 2.35
C GLU A 205 5.11 -26.07 1.79
N LEU A 206 5.14 -26.37 0.49
CA LEU A 206 4.12 -27.19 -0.15
C LEU A 206 4.50 -28.66 0.00
N VAL A 207 3.98 -29.30 1.05
CA VAL A 207 4.32 -30.68 1.46
C VAL A 207 3.86 -31.70 0.41
N SER A 208 2.80 -31.40 -0.34
CA SER A 208 2.33 -32.24 -1.45
C SER A 208 1.93 -31.40 -2.67
N ALA A 209 2.94 -30.99 -3.44
CA ALA A 209 2.76 -30.07 -4.57
C ALA A 209 2.06 -30.65 -5.81
N TRP A 210 2.03 -31.98 -5.95
CA TRP A 210 1.66 -32.64 -7.20
C TRP A 210 0.29 -33.35 -7.16
N ASP A 211 -0.21 -33.69 -5.96
CA ASP A 211 -1.41 -34.52 -5.81
C ASP A 211 -2.60 -33.80 -5.17
N LEU A 212 -2.38 -32.64 -4.53
CA LEU A 212 -3.36 -31.97 -3.67
C LEU A 212 -3.47 -30.46 -3.99
N GLU A 213 -4.71 -29.95 -4.07
CA GLU A 213 -4.95 -28.50 -4.15
C GLU A 213 -4.46 -27.79 -2.86
N ALA A 214 -4.06 -26.52 -2.95
CA ALA A 214 -3.36 -25.81 -1.86
C ALA A 214 -4.05 -25.87 -0.47
N ALA A 215 -5.39 -25.84 -0.43
CA ALA A 215 -6.16 -25.91 0.83
C ALA A 215 -5.94 -27.22 1.60
N TRP A 216 -5.60 -28.30 0.90
CA TRP A 216 -5.33 -29.61 1.49
C TRP A 216 -3.97 -29.72 2.16
N ASN A 217 -3.04 -28.77 1.94
CA ASN A 217 -1.66 -28.85 2.44
C ASN A 217 -1.58 -28.93 3.97
N LYS A 218 -2.59 -28.41 4.68
CA LYS A 218 -2.68 -28.49 6.15
C LYS A 218 -2.76 -29.93 6.66
N ILE A 219 -3.44 -30.82 5.94
CA ILE A 219 -3.66 -32.21 6.37
C ILE A 219 -2.35 -33.03 6.42
N PRO A 220 -1.54 -33.14 5.35
CA PRO A 220 -0.27 -33.85 5.41
C PRO A 220 0.73 -33.16 6.35
N LEU A 221 0.72 -31.83 6.45
CA LEU A 221 1.56 -31.12 7.41
C LEU A 221 1.24 -31.53 8.86
N LEU A 222 -0.03 -31.47 9.26
CA LEU A 222 -0.46 -31.89 10.60
C LEU A 222 -0.19 -33.37 10.85
N TYR A 223 -0.39 -34.23 9.85
CA TYR A 223 -0.06 -35.66 9.95
C TYR A 223 1.42 -35.89 10.29
N ILE A 224 2.33 -35.16 9.63
CA ILE A 224 3.78 -35.22 9.89
C ILE A 224 4.11 -34.67 11.28
N LEU A 225 3.55 -33.51 11.65
CA LEU A 225 3.80 -32.88 12.94
C LEU A 225 3.31 -33.73 14.12
N MET A 226 2.26 -34.54 13.92
CA MET A 226 1.74 -35.46 14.93
C MET A 226 2.56 -36.75 15.10
N HIS A 227 3.60 -36.98 14.31
CA HIS A 227 4.45 -38.16 14.48
C HIS A 227 4.99 -38.25 15.92
N SER A 228 4.94 -39.44 16.52
CA SER A 228 5.39 -39.66 17.91
C SER A 228 6.84 -39.25 18.09
N GLU A 229 7.69 -39.59 17.12
CA GLU A 229 9.12 -39.29 17.08
C GLU A 229 9.46 -37.90 16.50
N SER A 230 8.46 -37.04 16.22
CA SER A 230 8.73 -35.71 15.68
C SER A 230 9.56 -34.89 16.68
N PRO A 231 10.78 -34.45 16.32
CA PRO A 231 11.65 -33.71 17.24
C PRO A 231 11.12 -32.30 17.53
N VAL A 232 10.29 -31.74 16.64
CA VAL A 232 9.76 -30.37 16.76
C VAL A 232 8.49 -30.30 17.60
N THR A 233 7.74 -31.40 17.70
CA THR A 233 6.53 -31.49 18.54
C THR A 233 6.74 -32.36 19.77
N GLN A 234 7.99 -32.53 20.23
CA GLN A 234 8.28 -33.21 21.48
C GLN A 234 7.73 -32.39 22.66
N GLY A 235 7.01 -33.07 23.58
CA GLY A 235 6.33 -32.43 24.71
C GLY A 235 4.99 -31.75 24.36
N ILE A 236 4.69 -31.55 23.07
CA ILE A 236 3.44 -30.94 22.61
C ILE A 236 2.28 -31.93 22.74
N GLU A 237 1.21 -31.46 23.37
CA GLU A 237 -0.03 -32.19 23.54
C GLU A 237 -1.11 -31.76 22.54
N TRP A 238 -1.21 -30.47 22.25
CA TRP A 238 -2.22 -29.92 21.35
C TRP A 238 -1.60 -29.20 20.17
N LEU A 239 -2.09 -29.48 18.97
CA LEU A 239 -1.86 -28.68 17.78
C LEU A 239 -3.07 -27.78 17.53
N LEU A 240 -2.87 -26.47 17.56
CA LEU A 240 -3.88 -25.48 17.16
C LEU A 240 -3.63 -25.09 15.70
N TRP A 241 -4.41 -25.63 14.77
CA TRP A 241 -4.39 -25.16 13.39
C TRP A 241 -5.13 -23.82 13.29
N MET A 242 -4.57 -22.88 12.54
CA MET A 242 -5.21 -21.61 12.22
C MET A 242 -4.85 -21.18 10.79
N ASP A 243 -5.86 -20.91 9.96
CA ASP A 243 -5.68 -20.40 8.59
C ASP A 243 -5.01 -19.01 8.59
N ASP A 244 -4.36 -18.67 7.47
CA ASP A 244 -3.69 -17.38 7.27
C ASP A 244 -4.68 -16.20 7.36
N ASP A 245 -5.91 -16.40 6.91
CA ASP A 245 -7.02 -15.45 6.92
C ASP A 245 -7.82 -15.40 8.24
N ALA A 246 -7.41 -16.13 9.27
CA ALA A 246 -8.00 -16.07 10.60
C ALA A 246 -7.12 -15.28 11.58
N ILE A 247 -7.72 -14.44 12.43
CA ILE A 247 -7.00 -13.65 13.45
C ILE A 247 -7.70 -13.68 14.80
N PHE A 248 -6.91 -13.62 15.87
CA PHE A 248 -7.39 -13.44 17.23
C PHE A 248 -7.86 -12.01 17.45
N THR A 249 -9.04 -11.87 18.04
CA THR A 249 -9.64 -10.57 18.38
C THR A 249 -9.93 -10.43 19.87
N ASP A 250 -9.96 -11.54 20.62
CA ASP A 250 -9.82 -11.56 22.06
C ASP A 250 -8.42 -12.12 22.41
N MET A 251 -7.51 -11.23 22.77
CA MET A 251 -6.12 -11.60 23.08
C MET A 251 -5.97 -12.19 24.49
N ASN A 252 -7.01 -12.12 25.33
CA ASN A 252 -6.99 -12.59 26.72
C ASN A 252 -7.68 -13.96 26.90
N PHE A 253 -8.48 -14.40 25.91
CA PHE A 253 -9.16 -15.68 25.94
C PHE A 253 -8.19 -16.87 26.06
N THR A 254 -8.54 -17.86 26.87
CA THR A 254 -7.85 -19.15 27.02
C THR A 254 -8.83 -20.29 26.78
N PHE A 255 -8.39 -21.35 26.10
CA PHE A 255 -9.23 -22.54 25.91
C PHE A 255 -9.49 -23.28 27.24
N PRO A 256 -10.68 -23.85 27.44
CA PRO A 256 -11.00 -24.67 28.61
C PRO A 256 -10.41 -26.09 28.46
N PHE A 257 -9.08 -26.21 28.46
CA PHE A 257 -8.40 -27.50 28.23
C PHE A 257 -8.79 -28.58 29.26
N ASP A 258 -8.99 -28.21 30.52
CA ASP A 258 -9.37 -29.13 31.59
C ASP A 258 -10.73 -29.81 31.28
N ASP A 259 -11.67 -29.08 30.68
CA ASP A 259 -12.97 -29.63 30.27
C ASP A 259 -12.81 -30.62 29.11
N TYR A 260 -11.93 -30.32 28.16
CA TYR A 260 -11.65 -31.22 27.04
C TYR A 260 -10.93 -32.49 27.48
N ASP A 261 -10.05 -32.40 28.48
CA ASP A 261 -9.37 -33.54 29.09
C ASP A 261 -10.36 -34.42 29.87
N ALA A 262 -11.21 -33.83 30.71
CA ALA A 262 -12.23 -34.54 31.48
C ALA A 262 -13.21 -35.32 30.58
N GLN A 263 -13.48 -34.81 29.37
CA GLN A 263 -14.36 -35.43 28.39
C GLN A 263 -13.64 -36.39 27.43
N GLY A 264 -12.31 -36.51 27.49
CA GLY A 264 -11.54 -37.37 26.59
C GLY A 264 -11.55 -36.92 25.12
N ILE A 265 -11.68 -35.61 24.88
CA ILE A 265 -11.78 -35.01 23.55
C ILE A 265 -10.39 -34.95 22.90
N ASN A 266 -10.36 -35.24 21.60
CA ASN A 266 -9.16 -35.19 20.76
C ASN A 266 -9.25 -34.17 19.62
N LEU A 267 -10.45 -33.81 19.16
CA LEU A 267 -10.68 -32.77 18.16
C LEU A 267 -11.69 -31.76 18.70
N VAL A 268 -11.30 -30.49 18.76
CA VAL A 268 -12.21 -29.37 19.05
C VAL A 268 -12.29 -28.49 17.81
N ILE A 269 -13.49 -28.26 17.30
CA ILE A 269 -13.71 -27.52 16.05
C ILE A 269 -15.04 -26.79 16.10
N TRP A 270 -15.11 -25.59 15.52
CA TRP A 270 -16.36 -24.84 15.43
C TRP A 270 -17.36 -25.57 14.54
N GLY A 271 -18.59 -25.80 15.03
CA GLY A 271 -19.63 -26.42 14.23
C GLY A 271 -20.92 -26.77 14.96
N ASP A 272 -21.89 -27.28 14.21
CA ASP A 272 -23.19 -27.71 14.72
C ASP A 272 -23.35 -29.24 14.60
N PRO A 273 -23.60 -29.96 15.73
CA PRO A 273 -23.77 -31.41 15.72
C PRO A 273 -24.88 -31.95 14.82
N GLN A 274 -25.99 -31.23 14.65
CA GLN A 274 -27.08 -31.67 13.80
C GLN A 274 -26.68 -31.56 12.33
N ARG A 275 -26.04 -30.44 11.95
CA ARG A 275 -25.55 -30.20 10.59
C ARG A 275 -24.48 -31.20 10.19
N VAL A 276 -23.51 -31.48 11.07
CA VAL A 276 -22.42 -32.42 10.80
C VAL A 276 -22.91 -33.87 10.83
N PHE A 277 -23.42 -34.35 11.97
CA PHE A 277 -23.64 -35.78 12.15
C PHE A 277 -24.95 -36.28 11.53
N ARG A 278 -25.98 -35.44 11.41
CA ARG A 278 -27.27 -35.86 10.82
C ARG A 278 -27.45 -35.42 9.37
N ALA A 279 -27.15 -34.15 9.06
CA ALA A 279 -27.44 -33.58 7.74
C ALA A 279 -26.31 -33.74 6.71
N ASN A 280 -25.11 -34.14 7.14
CA ASN A 280 -23.91 -34.17 6.28
C ASN A 280 -23.66 -32.84 5.55
N ASP A 281 -23.91 -31.74 6.23
CA ASP A 281 -23.79 -30.41 5.68
C ASP A 281 -22.31 -29.96 5.72
N ILE A 282 -21.71 -29.74 4.55
CA ILE A 282 -20.31 -29.33 4.40
C ILE A 282 -19.98 -27.97 5.05
N GLN A 283 -21.00 -27.17 5.37
CA GLN A 283 -20.88 -25.93 6.14
C GLN A 283 -21.28 -26.12 7.62
N GLY A 284 -21.50 -27.34 8.05
CA GLY A 284 -21.84 -27.70 9.42
C GLY A 284 -20.67 -27.53 10.40
N LEU A 285 -19.43 -27.49 9.90
CA LEU A 285 -18.22 -27.18 10.66
C LEU A 285 -17.29 -26.27 9.84
N ASN A 286 -16.26 -25.71 10.47
CA ASN A 286 -15.23 -24.92 9.80
C ASN A 286 -13.81 -25.43 10.13
N THR A 287 -13.00 -25.72 9.11
CA THR A 287 -11.62 -26.26 9.24
C THR A 287 -10.52 -25.20 9.16
N GLY A 288 -10.88 -23.93 9.30
CA GLY A 288 -9.95 -22.82 9.38
C GLY A 288 -9.33 -22.63 10.76
N VAL A 289 -10.01 -23.09 11.82
CA VAL A 289 -9.48 -23.05 13.19
C VAL A 289 -9.94 -24.29 13.94
N PHE A 290 -8.99 -25.10 14.43
CA PHE A 290 -9.31 -26.29 15.23
C PHE A 290 -8.14 -26.73 16.12
N LEU A 291 -8.46 -27.36 17.24
CA LEU A 291 -7.49 -28.03 18.10
C LEU A 291 -7.49 -29.53 17.83
N LEU A 292 -6.30 -30.10 17.75
CA LEU A 292 -6.10 -31.52 17.54
C LEU A 292 -5.10 -32.06 18.56
N ARG A 293 -5.52 -33.00 19.39
CA ARG A 293 -4.63 -33.63 20.37
C ARG A 293 -3.61 -34.49 19.62
N LYS A 294 -2.33 -34.34 19.92
CA LYS A 294 -1.26 -35.15 19.37
C LYS A 294 -1.36 -36.59 19.87
N CYS A 295 -2.05 -37.43 19.11
CA CYS A 295 -2.22 -38.85 19.42
C CYS A 295 -2.48 -39.66 18.16
N GLU A 296 -2.37 -40.99 18.28
CA GLU A 296 -2.60 -41.91 17.16
C GLU A 296 -4.03 -41.81 16.60
N TRP A 297 -5.03 -41.56 17.44
CA TRP A 297 -6.41 -41.34 17.00
C TRP A 297 -6.51 -40.16 16.02
N SER A 298 -5.89 -39.03 16.35
CA SER A 298 -5.92 -37.82 15.52
C SER A 298 -5.14 -38.01 14.21
N ARG A 299 -4.01 -38.73 14.29
CA ARG A 299 -3.20 -39.06 13.12
C ARG A 299 -3.96 -39.97 12.15
N GLN A 300 -4.72 -40.94 12.66
CA GLN A 300 -5.60 -41.79 11.85
C GLN A 300 -6.75 -41.02 11.22
N LEU A 301 -7.37 -40.08 11.97
CA LEU A 301 -8.41 -39.21 11.41
C LEU A 301 -7.87 -38.39 10.22
N MET A 302 -6.69 -37.77 10.36
CA MET A 302 -6.07 -37.03 9.25
C MET A 302 -5.75 -37.91 8.04
N ALA A 303 -5.34 -39.17 8.26
CA ALA A 303 -5.12 -40.13 7.17
C ALA A 303 -6.40 -40.44 6.40
N GLU A 304 -7.53 -40.61 7.10
CA GLU A 304 -8.84 -40.87 6.50
C GLU A 304 -9.35 -39.68 5.71
N VAL A 305 -9.18 -38.46 6.25
CA VAL A 305 -9.51 -37.22 5.54
C VAL A 305 -8.66 -37.07 4.28
N ALA A 306 -7.35 -37.29 4.38
CA ALA A 306 -6.44 -37.19 3.24
C ALA A 306 -6.70 -38.23 2.15
N ALA A 307 -7.18 -39.43 2.49
CA ALA A 307 -7.55 -40.45 1.50
C ALA A 307 -8.62 -39.91 0.52
N LEU A 308 -9.49 -39.02 1.00
CA LEU A 308 -10.55 -38.39 0.19
C LEU A 308 -10.04 -37.29 -0.75
N ALA A 309 -8.80 -36.88 -0.62
CA ALA A 309 -8.25 -35.82 -1.46
C ALA A 309 -7.94 -36.30 -2.89
N THR A 310 -7.85 -37.61 -3.09
CA THR A 310 -7.64 -38.24 -4.41
C THR A 310 -8.80 -37.95 -5.37
N PRO A 311 -8.57 -37.40 -6.57
CA PRO A 311 -9.63 -37.04 -7.52
C PRO A 311 -10.57 -38.18 -7.92
N SER A 312 -10.09 -39.43 -7.95
CA SER A 312 -10.91 -40.62 -8.23
C SER A 312 -11.96 -40.85 -7.14
N ILE A 313 -11.57 -40.72 -5.87
CA ILE A 313 -12.43 -40.88 -4.69
C ILE A 313 -13.40 -39.68 -4.58
N ARG A 314 -12.93 -38.44 -4.82
CA ARG A 314 -13.79 -37.23 -4.87
C ARG A 314 -14.95 -37.35 -5.86
N ARG A 315 -14.74 -38.03 -6.99
CA ARG A 315 -15.79 -38.25 -8.00
C ARG A 315 -16.84 -39.27 -7.56
N GLN A 316 -16.46 -40.25 -6.73
CA GLN A 316 -17.37 -41.29 -6.25
C GLN A 316 -18.31 -40.81 -5.13
N ILE A 317 -17.90 -39.79 -4.36
CA ILE A 317 -18.66 -39.26 -3.21
C ILE A 317 -19.78 -38.28 -3.64
N GLY A 318 -20.03 -38.13 -4.94
CA GLY A 318 -21.29 -37.57 -5.43
C GLY A 318 -21.43 -36.05 -5.41
N ASN A 319 -20.33 -35.29 -5.27
CA ASN A 319 -20.40 -33.82 -5.28
C ASN A 319 -19.46 -33.19 -6.32
N LYS A 320 -19.73 -33.43 -7.62
CA LYS A 320 -19.10 -32.80 -8.81
C LYS A 320 -17.62 -32.36 -8.67
N GLY A 321 -16.78 -33.16 -8.01
CA GLY A 321 -15.33 -32.94 -7.92
C GLY A 321 -14.82 -31.77 -7.05
N ARG A 322 -15.64 -31.11 -6.21
CA ARG A 322 -15.23 -29.94 -5.40
C ARG A 322 -15.41 -30.12 -3.89
N ILE A 323 -14.91 -31.22 -3.33
CA ILE A 323 -14.81 -31.36 -1.88
C ILE A 323 -13.45 -30.79 -1.46
N ALA A 324 -13.44 -29.64 -0.78
CA ALA A 324 -12.30 -29.14 -0.02
C ALA A 324 -12.14 -29.94 1.27
N GLU A 325 -11.04 -29.75 2.00
CA GLU A 325 -10.73 -30.50 3.23
C GLU A 325 -11.83 -30.38 4.29
N GLN A 326 -12.52 -29.24 4.37
CA GLN A 326 -13.68 -29.03 5.25
C GLN A 326 -14.83 -30.02 4.98
N GLY A 327 -15.20 -30.14 3.70
CA GLY A 327 -16.25 -31.06 3.29
C GLY A 327 -15.84 -32.52 3.46
N ALA A 328 -14.55 -32.82 3.29
CA ALA A 328 -14.02 -34.15 3.50
C ALA A 328 -14.07 -34.56 4.98
N LEU A 329 -13.64 -33.68 5.90
CA LEU A 329 -13.76 -33.94 7.34
C LEU A 329 -15.22 -34.13 7.75
N THR A 330 -16.12 -33.26 7.27
CA THR A 330 -17.57 -33.39 7.51
C THR A 330 -18.08 -34.77 7.08
N TRP A 331 -17.71 -35.19 5.86
CA TRP A 331 -18.13 -36.49 5.34
C TRP A 331 -17.58 -37.66 6.15
N VAL A 332 -16.31 -37.62 6.59
CA VAL A 332 -15.72 -38.65 7.46
C VAL A 332 -16.46 -38.72 8.79
N LEU A 333 -16.72 -37.58 9.42
CA LEU A 333 -17.41 -37.51 10.71
C LEU A 333 -18.88 -37.98 10.62
N HIS A 334 -19.54 -37.74 9.48
CA HIS A 334 -20.90 -38.22 9.24
C HIS A 334 -20.93 -39.72 8.92
N SER A 335 -20.20 -40.15 7.87
CA SER A 335 -20.23 -41.53 7.35
C SER A 335 -19.64 -42.56 8.31
N GLN A 336 -18.67 -42.14 9.14
CA GLN A 336 -18.02 -42.99 10.13
C GLN A 336 -18.31 -42.50 11.56
N SER A 337 -19.51 -41.96 11.83
CA SER A 337 -19.83 -41.30 13.11
C SER A 337 -19.57 -42.17 14.35
N ALA A 338 -19.89 -43.46 14.28
CA ALA A 338 -19.66 -44.41 15.37
C ALA A 338 -18.17 -44.58 15.74
N LYS A 339 -17.24 -44.26 14.83
CA LYS A 339 -15.80 -44.36 15.06
C LYS A 339 -15.21 -43.08 15.67
N TRP A 340 -15.73 -41.91 15.30
CA TRP A 340 -15.08 -40.63 15.58
C TRP A 340 -15.81 -39.75 16.58
N LYS A 341 -17.16 -39.78 16.59
CA LYS A 341 -17.99 -38.77 17.25
C LYS A 341 -17.68 -38.57 18.74
N ASP A 342 -17.41 -39.64 19.48
CA ASP A 342 -17.26 -39.59 20.94
C ASP A 342 -16.01 -38.81 21.41
N ARG A 343 -15.08 -38.50 20.50
CA ARG A 343 -13.87 -37.72 20.81
C ARG A 343 -13.82 -36.36 20.08
N VAL A 344 -14.94 -35.93 19.51
CA VAL A 344 -15.07 -34.68 18.76
C VAL A 344 -15.98 -33.71 19.51
N GLN A 345 -15.44 -32.56 19.89
CA GLN A 345 -16.19 -31.43 20.40
C GLN A 345 -16.49 -30.46 19.26
N LEU A 346 -17.78 -30.32 18.91
CA LEU A 346 -18.26 -29.25 18.04
C LEU A 346 -18.59 -28.03 18.89
N GLU A 347 -17.65 -27.08 18.95
CA GLU A 347 -17.67 -25.93 19.85
C GLU A 347 -18.69 -24.88 19.40
N ARG A 348 -19.46 -24.35 20.38
CA ARG A 348 -20.49 -23.33 20.20
C ARG A 348 -20.59 -22.32 21.36
N ASN A 349 -19.81 -22.51 22.43
CA ASN A 349 -19.88 -21.69 23.64
C ASN A 349 -19.13 -20.36 23.53
N PHE A 350 -18.17 -20.27 22.61
CA PHE A 350 -17.43 -19.06 22.29
C PHE A 350 -17.13 -19.05 20.79
N THR A 351 -16.97 -17.87 20.21
CA THR A 351 -16.72 -17.71 18.77
C THR A 351 -15.32 -18.19 18.38
N MET A 352 -15.13 -19.52 18.24
CA MET A 352 -13.89 -20.15 17.76
C MET A 352 -13.66 -19.89 16.26
N ASN A 353 -14.72 -19.62 15.50
CA ASN A 353 -14.66 -19.20 14.12
C ASN A 353 -15.78 -18.20 13.81
N GLY A 354 -15.48 -16.90 13.95
CA GLY A 354 -16.41 -15.82 13.64
C GLY A 354 -16.34 -15.43 12.16
N ASN A 355 -17.49 -15.42 11.48
CA ASN A 355 -17.56 -14.94 10.10
C ASN A 355 -17.39 -13.42 10.07
N TRP A 356 -16.32 -12.94 9.45
CA TRP A 356 -15.97 -11.50 9.39
C TRP A 356 -17.11 -10.59 8.92
N MET A 357 -17.99 -11.06 8.03
CA MET A 357 -19.12 -10.27 7.52
C MET A 357 -20.09 -9.87 8.64
N ASP A 358 -20.21 -10.69 9.67
CA ASP A 358 -21.08 -10.41 10.80
C ASP A 358 -20.47 -9.38 11.76
N TYR A 359 -19.15 -9.16 11.70
CA TYR A 359 -18.41 -8.26 12.59
C TYR A 359 -17.97 -6.94 11.94
N ALA A 360 -17.87 -6.90 10.60
CA ALA A 360 -17.45 -5.72 9.86
C ALA A 360 -18.25 -4.47 10.25
N GLY A 361 -17.57 -3.36 10.57
CA GLY A 361 -18.20 -2.11 10.99
C GLY A 361 -18.78 -2.10 12.42
N LYS A 362 -18.62 -3.17 13.21
CA LYS A 362 -19.08 -3.23 14.61
C LYS A 362 -17.97 -2.98 15.64
N TRP A 363 -16.73 -2.80 15.18
CA TRP A 363 -15.57 -2.52 16.02
C TRP A 363 -15.53 -1.06 16.45
N VAL A 364 -15.25 -0.80 17.72
CA VAL A 364 -15.07 0.57 18.22
C VAL A 364 -13.67 0.74 18.78
N LYS A 365 -12.96 1.71 18.23
CA LYS A 365 -11.60 2.05 18.66
C LYS A 365 -11.55 2.36 20.17
N GLY A 366 -10.62 1.72 20.88
CA GLY A 366 -10.39 1.96 22.31
C GLY A 366 -11.49 1.42 23.23
N GLN A 367 -12.48 0.69 22.71
CA GLN A 367 -13.46 -0.01 23.53
C GLN A 367 -13.08 -1.49 23.69
N LYS A 368 -13.69 -2.14 24.69
CA LYS A 368 -13.52 -3.59 24.96
C LYS A 368 -14.72 -4.43 24.49
N THR A 369 -15.65 -3.81 23.78
CA THR A 369 -16.92 -4.41 23.35
C THR A 369 -17.25 -3.95 21.94
N LEU A 370 -18.05 -4.73 21.23
CA LEU A 370 -18.65 -4.34 19.96
C LEU A 370 -19.80 -3.33 20.16
N VAL A 371 -20.15 -2.61 19.10
CA VAL A 371 -21.35 -1.74 19.08
C VAL A 371 -22.62 -2.53 19.37
N ALA A 372 -22.69 -3.77 18.89
CA ALA A 372 -23.80 -4.69 19.12
C ALA A 372 -23.29 -6.14 19.21
N PRO A 373 -23.85 -6.97 20.10
CA PRO A 373 -23.56 -8.40 20.13
C PRO A 373 -23.92 -9.07 18.79
N VAL A 374 -23.14 -10.08 18.41
CA VAL A 374 -23.35 -10.84 17.16
C VAL A 374 -23.79 -12.27 17.46
N TRP A 375 -23.13 -12.91 18.44
CA TRP A 375 -23.40 -14.28 18.84
C TRP A 375 -23.66 -14.35 20.35
N GLY A 376 -24.88 -14.73 20.75
CA GLY A 376 -25.24 -14.95 22.16
C GLY A 376 -24.96 -13.75 23.08
N ASN A 377 -24.30 -14.03 24.21
CA ASN A 377 -23.86 -13.07 25.22
C ASN A 377 -22.41 -12.58 25.01
N ASP A 378 -21.78 -12.91 23.86
CA ASP A 378 -20.36 -12.68 23.63
C ASP A 378 -20.03 -11.17 23.64
N LYS A 379 -19.08 -10.79 24.50
CA LYS A 379 -18.61 -9.40 24.61
C LYS A 379 -17.60 -9.03 23.50
N ILE A 380 -16.93 -9.99 22.88
CA ILE A 380 -16.08 -9.88 21.68
C ILE A 380 -15.86 -11.29 21.11
N PRO A 381 -15.75 -11.48 19.79
CA PRO A 381 -15.42 -12.79 19.24
C PRO A 381 -13.98 -13.17 19.59
N PHE A 382 -13.74 -14.46 19.88
CA PHE A 382 -12.39 -14.94 20.13
C PHE A 382 -11.54 -14.89 18.84
N VAL A 383 -12.04 -15.49 17.76
CA VAL A 383 -11.39 -15.48 16.44
C VAL A 383 -12.36 -14.98 15.38
N VAL A 384 -11.84 -14.20 14.44
CA VAL A 384 -12.55 -13.81 13.22
C VAL A 384 -11.80 -14.36 12.00
N GLN A 385 -12.51 -15.07 11.14
CA GLN A 385 -11.99 -15.61 9.89
C GLN A 385 -12.53 -14.86 8.68
N TYR A 386 -11.63 -14.47 7.78
CA TYR A 386 -11.90 -13.72 6.55
C TYR A 386 -12.19 -14.62 5.35
N ALA A 387 -12.97 -15.68 5.59
CA ALA A 387 -13.32 -16.66 4.57
C ALA A 387 -13.92 -15.97 3.32
N GLY A 388 -13.40 -16.32 2.15
CA GLY A 388 -13.78 -15.74 0.86
C GLY A 388 -12.95 -14.51 0.45
N CYS A 389 -12.41 -13.75 1.40
CA CYS A 389 -11.50 -12.65 1.10
C CYS A 389 -10.12 -13.22 0.74
N GLN A 390 -9.86 -13.46 -0.56
CA GLN A 390 -8.56 -13.94 -1.03
C GLN A 390 -7.54 -12.78 -1.04
N MET A 391 -7.20 -12.25 0.14
CA MET A 391 -6.39 -11.03 0.32
C MET A 391 -5.06 -11.10 -0.42
N CYS A 392 -4.42 -12.26 -0.38
CA CYS A 392 -3.16 -12.49 -1.08
C CYS A 392 -3.29 -12.46 -2.61
N ARG A 393 -4.47 -12.77 -3.15
CA ARG A 393 -4.76 -12.67 -4.58
C ARG A 393 -5.35 -11.31 -4.99
N GLY A 394 -5.69 -10.46 -4.02
CA GLY A 394 -6.40 -9.21 -4.25
C GLY A 394 -7.82 -9.43 -4.77
N HIS A 395 -8.52 -10.49 -4.35
CA HIS A 395 -9.93 -10.70 -4.72
C HIS A 395 -10.89 -10.35 -3.58
N SER A 396 -12.12 -10.02 -3.96
CA SER A 396 -13.26 -9.75 -3.08
C SER A 396 -13.82 -11.02 -2.43
N GLU A 397 -14.87 -10.86 -1.61
CA GLU A 397 -15.53 -11.91 -0.83
C GLU A 397 -16.04 -13.12 -1.64
N ASN A 398 -16.22 -12.96 -2.95
CA ASN A 398 -16.72 -14.00 -3.85
C ASN A 398 -15.60 -14.66 -4.70
N GLY A 399 -14.33 -14.31 -4.43
CA GLY A 399 -13.18 -14.82 -5.18
C GLY A 399 -12.99 -14.21 -6.57
N SER A 400 -13.71 -13.12 -6.89
CA SER A 400 -13.50 -12.30 -8.09
C SER A 400 -12.91 -10.93 -7.74
N TRP A 401 -12.35 -10.21 -8.71
CA TRP A 401 -11.92 -8.84 -8.47
C TRP A 401 -13.09 -7.86 -8.68
N HIS A 402 -13.39 -7.07 -7.64
CA HIS A 402 -14.03 -5.76 -7.77
C HIS A 402 -13.56 -4.86 -6.64
N ASP A 403 -13.20 -3.63 -6.99
CA ASP A 403 -12.55 -2.64 -6.12
C ASP A 403 -13.26 -2.44 -4.77
N GLN A 404 -14.59 -2.31 -4.79
CA GLN A 404 -15.38 -2.16 -3.56
C GLN A 404 -15.27 -3.37 -2.61
N GLY A 405 -15.23 -4.59 -3.14
CA GLY A 405 -15.18 -5.81 -2.34
C GLY A 405 -13.80 -6.04 -1.74
N VAL A 406 -12.75 -5.80 -2.53
CA VAL A 406 -11.35 -5.85 -2.04
C VAL A 406 -11.14 -4.83 -0.92
N ARG A 407 -11.60 -3.58 -1.10
CA ARG A 407 -11.54 -2.56 -0.04
C ARG A 407 -12.33 -2.93 1.20
N LYS A 408 -13.52 -3.52 1.03
CA LYS A 408 -14.36 -3.98 2.16
C LYS A 408 -13.65 -5.07 2.97
N CYS A 409 -13.11 -6.08 2.28
CA CYS A 409 -12.29 -7.13 2.87
C CYS A 409 -11.09 -6.54 3.65
N HIS A 410 -10.29 -5.67 3.02
CA HIS A 410 -9.13 -5.05 3.66
C HIS A 410 -9.50 -4.19 4.88
N SER A 411 -10.54 -3.37 4.78
CA SER A 411 -10.92 -2.46 5.86
C SER A 411 -11.47 -3.23 7.05
N ALA A 412 -12.33 -4.24 6.80
CA ALA A 412 -12.84 -5.11 7.85
C ALA A 412 -11.72 -5.89 8.55
N PHE A 413 -10.69 -6.34 7.82
CA PHE A 413 -9.50 -6.97 8.41
C PHE A 413 -8.74 -6.02 9.32
N LEU A 414 -8.45 -4.82 8.85
CA LEU A 414 -7.70 -3.83 9.61
C LEU A 414 -8.45 -3.39 10.87
N GLU A 415 -9.78 -3.27 10.83
CA GLU A 415 -10.59 -2.97 12.01
C GLU A 415 -10.42 -4.02 13.10
N ALA A 416 -10.61 -5.30 12.77
CA ALA A 416 -10.51 -6.41 13.73
C ALA A 416 -9.06 -6.60 14.21
N TYR A 417 -8.09 -6.55 13.30
CA TYR A 417 -6.67 -6.62 13.64
C TYR A 417 -6.29 -5.52 14.62
N THR A 418 -6.67 -4.27 14.34
CA THR A 418 -6.37 -3.11 15.19
C THR A 418 -7.01 -3.26 16.56
N PHE A 419 -8.24 -3.76 16.61
CA PHE A 419 -8.95 -4.02 17.86
C PHE A 419 -8.23 -5.06 18.74
N GLY A 420 -7.78 -6.17 18.14
CA GLY A 420 -6.98 -7.18 18.84
C GLY A 420 -5.61 -6.64 19.26
N ASP A 421 -4.91 -5.95 18.36
CA ASP A 421 -3.57 -5.43 18.61
C ASP A 421 -3.55 -4.33 19.68
N ASP A 422 -4.60 -3.50 19.79
CA ASP A 422 -4.72 -2.51 20.86
C ASP A 422 -4.76 -3.14 22.26
N GLN A 423 -5.25 -4.38 22.41
CA GLN A 423 -5.20 -5.11 23.68
C GLN A 423 -3.76 -5.43 24.08
N VAL A 424 -2.91 -5.76 23.09
CA VAL A 424 -1.47 -6.00 23.29
C VAL A 424 -0.74 -4.69 23.54
N LEU A 425 -0.91 -3.70 22.65
CA LEU A 425 -0.22 -2.41 22.73
C LEU A 425 -0.54 -1.64 24.01
N SER A 426 -1.77 -1.77 24.52
CA SER A 426 -2.18 -1.11 25.76
C SER A 426 -1.33 -1.54 26.95
N SER A 427 -0.83 -2.78 26.98
CA SER A 427 0.05 -3.29 28.04
C SER A 427 1.40 -2.56 28.11
N ILE A 428 1.85 -1.98 26.99
CA ILE A 428 3.09 -1.20 26.88
C ILE A 428 2.83 0.31 26.72
N GLY A 429 1.61 0.76 27.02
CA GLY A 429 1.25 2.19 27.00
C GLY A 429 1.09 2.78 25.59
N LEU A 430 0.85 1.96 24.57
CA LEU A 430 0.60 2.38 23.19
C LEU A 430 -0.83 2.03 22.76
N ARG A 431 -1.28 2.66 21.68
CA ARG A 431 -2.50 2.32 20.93
C ARG A 431 -2.41 2.83 19.49
N HIS A 432 -3.20 2.26 18.60
CA HIS A 432 -3.34 2.73 17.22
C HIS A 432 -3.95 4.13 17.12
N LEU A 433 -3.62 4.85 16.05
CA LEU A 433 -4.15 6.18 15.70
C LEU A 433 -5.52 6.10 15.05
N SER A 434 -5.81 5.04 14.31
CA SER A 434 -7.11 4.77 13.70
C SER A 434 -7.27 3.28 13.43
N MET A 435 -8.47 2.86 13.01
CA MET A 435 -8.77 1.47 12.67
C MET A 435 -8.25 1.05 11.29
N GLU A 436 -7.76 1.99 10.49
CA GLU A 436 -7.33 1.77 9.10
C GLU A 436 -5.81 1.91 8.89
N THR A 437 -5.07 2.29 9.94
CA THR A 437 -3.62 2.54 9.86
C THR A 437 -2.90 1.84 11.01
N HIS A 438 -1.65 1.43 10.79
CA HIS A 438 -0.80 0.79 11.81
C HIS A 438 0.04 1.81 12.59
N LEU A 439 -0.31 3.08 12.48
CA LEU A 439 0.37 4.13 13.19
C LEU A 439 -0.07 4.09 14.64
N VAL A 440 0.88 4.12 15.56
CA VAL A 440 0.61 4.09 16.99
C VAL A 440 0.95 5.42 17.65
N ARG A 441 0.32 5.68 18.78
CA ARG A 441 0.67 6.76 19.71
C ARG A 441 0.70 6.25 21.13
N ALA A 442 1.37 7.00 22.00
CA ALA A 442 1.28 6.77 23.43
C ALA A 442 -0.15 7.02 23.94
N ASN A 443 -0.56 6.20 24.91
CA ASN A 443 -1.84 6.34 25.61
C ASN A 443 -1.83 7.61 26.45
N GLU A 444 -2.91 8.41 26.35
CA GLU A 444 -3.05 9.62 27.14
C GLU A 444 -2.94 9.31 28.63
N GLY A 445 -2.24 10.18 29.38
CA GLY A 445 -1.99 9.98 30.80
C GLY A 445 -0.79 9.09 31.14
N THR A 446 -0.21 8.34 30.18
CA THR A 446 1.00 7.53 30.43
C THR A 446 2.29 8.35 30.48
N GLU A 447 3.34 7.81 31.11
CA GLU A 447 4.68 8.43 31.11
C GLU A 447 5.23 8.63 29.68
N LEU A 448 5.02 7.64 28.80
CA LEU A 448 5.40 7.74 27.38
C LEU A 448 4.73 8.93 26.70
N TYR A 449 3.45 9.17 26.99
CA TYR A 449 2.72 10.31 26.46
C TYR A 449 3.25 11.64 27.00
N GLN A 450 3.49 11.74 28.31
CA GLN A 450 4.08 12.95 28.92
C GLN A 450 5.48 13.23 28.39
N ARG A 451 6.29 12.18 28.17
CA ARG A 451 7.60 12.30 27.54
C ARG A 451 7.49 12.80 26.10
N HIS A 452 6.57 12.25 25.31
CA HIS A 452 6.32 12.72 23.94
C HIS A 452 5.94 14.20 23.92
N LEU A 453 4.96 14.63 24.73
CA LEU A 453 4.54 16.04 24.83
C LEU A 453 5.69 16.97 25.21
N ARG A 454 6.54 16.59 26.17
CA ARG A 454 7.71 17.40 26.56
C ARG A 454 8.71 17.56 25.41
N MET A 455 8.98 16.50 24.65
CA MET A 455 9.92 16.54 23.52
C MET A 455 9.36 17.29 22.31
N THR A 456 8.04 17.27 22.10
CA THR A 456 7.40 17.89 20.92
C THR A 456 6.79 19.27 21.19
N ARG A 457 6.86 19.80 22.42
CA ARG A 457 6.26 21.10 22.79
C ARG A 457 6.72 22.30 21.95
N CYS A 458 7.91 22.20 21.36
CA CYS A 458 8.49 23.24 20.51
C CYS A 458 8.27 23.01 19.01
N LEU A 459 7.54 21.96 18.64
CA LEU A 459 7.12 21.70 17.26
C LEU A 459 5.77 22.36 16.96
N PRO A 460 5.39 22.45 15.68
CA PRO A 460 4.07 22.95 15.27
C PRO A 460 2.90 22.23 15.94
N ARG A 461 1.94 23.02 16.42
CA ARG A 461 0.64 22.53 16.90
C ARG A 461 -0.47 22.66 15.85
N PHE A 462 -0.19 23.35 14.73
CA PHE A 462 -1.06 23.33 13.56
C PHE A 462 -0.28 23.30 12.26
N LEU A 463 -0.90 22.73 11.24
CA LEU A 463 -0.36 22.63 9.88
C LEU A 463 -1.42 23.17 8.90
N VAL A 464 -1.06 24.19 8.14
CA VAL A 464 -1.82 24.62 6.96
C VAL A 464 -1.27 23.86 5.76
N ILE A 465 -1.98 22.81 5.36
CA ILE A 465 -1.41 21.74 4.53
C ILE A 465 -1.60 21.96 3.03
N GLY A 466 -2.37 22.97 2.64
CA GLY A 466 -2.74 23.16 1.25
C GLY A 466 -4.00 23.98 1.10
N THR A 467 -4.54 24.07 -0.12
CA THR A 467 -4.00 23.51 -1.36
C THR A 467 -3.02 24.47 -2.05
N GLN A 468 -2.09 23.94 -2.84
CA GLN A 468 -1.27 24.77 -3.71
C GLN A 468 -2.20 25.56 -4.64
N LYS A 469 -1.97 26.88 -4.76
CA LYS A 469 -2.84 27.83 -5.51
C LYS A 469 -4.21 28.10 -4.88
N GLY A 470 -4.41 27.71 -3.61
CA GLY A 470 -5.59 28.05 -2.79
C GLY A 470 -5.41 29.25 -1.84
N GLY A 471 -4.40 30.10 -2.02
CA GLY A 471 -4.21 31.28 -1.16
C GLY A 471 -3.38 31.06 0.12
N THR A 472 -2.68 29.94 0.24
CA THR A 472 -1.82 29.62 1.41
C THR A 472 -0.74 30.67 1.68
N SER A 473 -0.24 31.36 0.66
CA SER A 473 0.74 32.44 0.84
C SER A 473 0.13 33.68 1.52
N SER A 474 -1.10 34.07 1.16
CA SER A 474 -1.81 35.17 1.82
C SER A 474 -2.10 34.83 3.28
N PHE A 475 -2.56 33.59 3.53
CA PHE A 475 -2.77 33.08 4.87
C PHE A 475 -1.49 33.10 5.71
N HIS A 476 -0.37 32.57 5.17
CA HIS A 476 0.92 32.60 5.85
C HIS A 476 1.40 34.02 6.15
N TRP A 477 1.29 34.93 5.17
CA TRP A 477 1.70 36.32 5.36
C TRP A 477 0.95 36.95 6.54
N LEU A 478 -0.37 36.78 6.60
CA LEU A 478 -1.19 37.29 7.70
C LEU A 478 -0.72 36.76 9.07
N LEU A 479 -0.40 35.47 9.16
CA LEU A 479 0.15 34.88 10.39
C LEU A 479 1.53 35.43 10.75
N LYS A 480 2.39 35.64 9.74
CA LYS A 480 3.76 36.16 9.92
C LYS A 480 3.78 37.62 10.37
N GLU A 481 2.87 38.45 9.88
CA GLU A 481 2.73 39.86 10.26
C GLU A 481 2.11 40.08 11.65
N GLY A 482 1.74 39.00 12.34
CA GLY A 482 1.23 39.08 13.72
C GLY A 482 -0.27 39.35 13.81
N TRP A 483 -1.07 38.77 12.93
CA TRP A 483 -2.53 38.80 13.04
C TRP A 483 -3.04 38.38 14.43
N HIS A 484 -2.38 37.43 15.09
CA HIS A 484 -2.71 37.03 16.46
C HIS A 484 -1.45 36.94 17.33
N GLN A 485 -1.42 37.64 18.46
CA GLN A 485 -0.24 37.70 19.35
C GLN A 485 0.21 36.32 19.87
N GLY A 486 -0.75 35.41 20.08
CA GLY A 486 -0.51 34.02 20.49
C GLY A 486 -0.08 33.05 19.39
N VAL A 487 0.06 33.47 18.12
CA VAL A 487 0.44 32.59 17.00
C VAL A 487 1.86 32.92 16.53
N GLN A 488 2.60 31.88 16.12
CA GLN A 488 3.91 32.01 15.50
C GLN A 488 4.04 31.03 14.34
N VAL A 489 4.58 31.49 13.23
CA VAL A 489 5.01 30.64 12.10
C VAL A 489 6.51 30.75 11.91
N ASN A 490 7.10 29.91 11.05
CA ASN A 490 8.52 29.95 10.73
C ASN A 490 8.97 31.36 10.30
N ASN A 491 10.11 31.82 10.85
CA ASN A 491 10.70 33.11 10.50
C ASN A 491 11.37 33.12 9.12
N GLY A 492 11.82 31.95 8.64
CA GLY A 492 12.48 31.75 7.35
C GLY A 492 11.52 31.53 6.18
N GLU A 493 11.87 30.58 5.30
CA GLU A 493 11.07 30.24 4.12
C GLU A 493 9.68 29.73 4.50
N LYS A 494 8.66 30.13 3.74
CA LYS A 494 7.27 29.74 3.98
C LYS A 494 7.11 28.21 4.10
N GLU A 495 7.52 27.49 3.06
CA GLU A 495 7.32 26.05 2.96
C GLU A 495 8.57 25.32 3.45
N ILE A 496 8.44 24.59 4.56
CA ILE A 496 9.53 23.80 5.14
C ILE A 496 9.60 22.43 4.44
N HIS A 497 8.46 21.94 3.93
CA HIS A 497 8.34 20.64 3.26
C HIS A 497 8.86 19.46 4.10
N TYR A 498 8.79 19.58 5.44
CA TYR A 498 9.30 18.56 6.36
C TYR A 498 8.60 17.20 6.17
N PHE A 499 7.27 17.18 6.05
CA PHE A 499 6.52 15.92 5.90
C PHE A 499 6.41 15.44 4.44
N SER A 500 6.52 16.33 3.46
CA SER A 500 6.39 15.98 2.02
C SER A 500 7.71 15.58 1.36
N TRP A 501 8.87 16.04 1.86
CA TRP A 501 10.16 15.74 1.25
C TRP A 501 10.99 14.78 2.08
N ASP A 502 11.40 13.68 1.46
CA ASP A 502 12.16 12.62 2.14
C ASP A 502 13.45 13.15 2.78
N ASP A 503 14.21 14.00 2.08
CA ASP A 503 15.47 14.56 2.60
C ASP A 503 15.27 15.48 3.80
N ASN A 504 14.15 16.21 3.87
CA ASN A 504 13.85 17.06 5.02
C ASN A 504 13.37 16.24 6.20
N PHE A 505 12.50 15.24 5.97
CA PHE A 505 12.02 14.35 7.02
C PHE A 505 13.17 13.56 7.68
N ARG A 506 14.13 13.08 6.86
CA ARG A 506 15.31 12.32 7.35
C ARG A 506 16.24 13.12 8.27
N LYS A 507 16.21 14.46 8.21
CA LYS A 507 16.98 15.32 9.15
C LYS A 507 16.49 15.21 10.60
N GLY A 508 15.27 14.70 10.79
CA GLY A 508 14.69 14.46 12.10
C GLY A 508 14.09 15.70 12.77
N PRO A 509 13.34 15.49 13.87
CA PRO A 509 12.50 16.52 14.47
C PRO A 509 13.27 17.66 15.11
N LEU A 510 14.54 17.44 15.51
CA LEU A 510 15.36 18.51 16.08
C LEU A 510 15.67 19.59 15.05
N GLU A 511 15.97 19.19 13.81
CA GLU A 511 16.22 20.15 12.73
C GLU A 511 14.94 20.88 12.32
N TYR A 512 13.80 20.19 12.41
CA TYR A 512 12.50 20.81 12.20
C TYR A 512 12.17 21.87 13.26
N GLN A 513 12.44 21.58 14.53
CA GLN A 513 12.26 22.52 15.65
C GLN A 513 13.05 23.83 15.46
N LYS A 514 14.27 23.76 14.91
CA LYS A 514 15.13 24.93 14.65
C LYS A 514 14.56 25.90 13.60
N ARG A 515 13.54 25.50 12.83
CA ARG A 515 12.81 26.40 11.92
C ARG A 515 11.89 27.37 12.70
N PHE A 516 11.73 27.18 14.00
CA PHE A 516 10.98 28.07 14.87
C PHE A 516 11.94 28.83 15.80
N ASP A 517 11.50 29.18 17.00
CA ASP A 517 12.32 29.77 18.08
C ASP A 517 13.04 28.71 18.94
N GLY A 518 13.19 27.48 18.42
CA GLY A 518 13.94 26.43 19.08
C GLY A 518 15.41 26.81 19.16
N SER A 519 15.89 27.15 20.35
CA SER A 519 17.28 27.53 20.62
C SER A 519 18.15 26.36 21.09
N GLY A 520 17.53 25.21 21.41
CA GLY A 520 18.23 24.10 22.05
C GLY A 520 18.93 23.14 21.09
N GLU A 521 19.99 22.50 21.60
CA GLU A 521 20.59 21.29 21.03
C GLU A 521 19.72 20.04 21.26
N ARG A 522 18.59 20.21 21.97
CA ARG A 522 17.67 19.13 22.35
C ARG A 522 16.22 19.43 21.97
N LEU A 523 15.47 18.36 21.76
CA LEU A 523 14.03 18.42 21.51
C LEU A 523 13.29 18.96 22.73
N GLY A 524 12.36 19.88 22.51
CA GLY A 524 11.56 20.50 23.55
C GLY A 524 12.21 21.73 24.20
N GLU A 525 13.33 22.23 23.72
CA GLU A 525 13.95 23.46 24.24
C GLU A 525 13.66 24.66 23.32
N CYS A 526 12.79 25.57 23.78
CA CYS A 526 12.40 26.81 23.09
C CYS A 526 12.03 27.89 24.11
N THR A 527 12.00 29.15 23.67
CA THR A 527 11.84 30.34 24.54
C THR A 527 10.42 30.91 24.55
N GLY A 528 9.62 30.66 23.50
CA GLY A 528 8.27 31.18 23.35
C GLY A 528 7.16 30.22 23.77
N GLU A 529 6.04 30.80 24.23
CA GLU A 529 4.80 30.08 24.57
C GLU A 529 3.74 30.13 23.46
N ARG A 530 4.04 30.82 22.34
CA ARG A 530 3.11 30.98 21.22
C ARG A 530 2.82 29.64 20.55
N VAL A 531 1.61 29.52 20.01
CA VAL A 531 1.19 28.37 19.22
C VAL A 531 1.93 28.41 17.88
N ARG A 532 2.88 27.49 17.71
CA ARG A 532 3.67 27.34 16.49
C ARG A 532 2.86 26.66 15.39
N GLY A 533 3.06 27.09 14.15
CA GLY A 533 2.51 26.40 12.99
C GLY A 533 3.33 26.50 11.73
N GLU A 534 3.02 25.63 10.80
CA GLU A 534 3.66 25.57 9.48
C GLU A 534 2.62 25.78 8.37
N VAL A 535 3.04 26.42 7.27
CA VAL A 535 2.26 26.51 6.04
C VAL A 535 3.04 25.89 4.88
N SER A 536 2.73 24.64 4.53
CA SER A 536 3.35 23.91 3.41
C SER A 536 2.26 23.31 2.53
N ALA A 537 2.08 23.87 1.35
CA ALA A 537 0.92 23.55 0.51
C ALA A 537 1.01 22.17 -0.16
N THR A 538 2.19 21.56 -0.15
CA THR A 538 2.46 20.21 -0.64
C THR A 538 1.97 19.11 0.29
N TYR A 539 1.58 19.42 1.53
CA TYR A 539 1.18 18.38 2.48
C TYR A 539 -0.17 17.74 2.13
N LEU A 540 -1.10 18.50 1.55
CA LEU A 540 -2.44 18.02 1.22
C LEU A 540 -2.40 16.81 0.29
N ASP A 541 -1.62 16.90 -0.78
CA ASP A 541 -1.65 15.94 -1.89
C ASP A 541 -0.47 14.96 -1.90
N TYR A 542 0.66 15.25 -1.25
CA TYR A 542 1.81 14.33 -1.22
C TYR A 542 1.51 13.06 -0.40
N PRO A 543 1.73 11.85 -0.94
CA PRO A 543 1.27 10.60 -0.33
C PRO A 543 1.76 10.36 1.11
N LYS A 544 3.01 10.69 1.41
CA LYS A 544 3.66 10.38 2.70
C LYS A 544 3.36 11.41 3.81
N ALA A 545 2.78 12.56 3.49
CA ALA A 545 2.73 13.70 4.40
C ALA A 545 1.80 13.48 5.60
N ALA A 546 0.60 12.95 5.38
CA ALA A 546 -0.40 12.75 6.43
C ALA A 546 0.09 11.78 7.52
N GLU A 547 0.62 10.62 7.12
CA GLU A 547 1.13 9.61 8.04
C GLU A 547 2.34 10.11 8.83
N ARG A 548 3.30 10.75 8.17
CA ARG A 548 4.47 11.33 8.84
C ARG A 548 4.10 12.43 9.83
N ALA A 549 3.13 13.28 9.45
CA ALA A 549 2.63 14.32 10.34
C ALA A 549 1.98 13.70 11.57
N ALA A 550 1.14 12.68 11.41
CA ALA A 550 0.45 12.03 12.51
C ALA A 550 1.39 11.22 13.44
N GLN A 551 2.46 10.64 12.91
CA GLN A 551 3.50 9.97 13.71
C GLN A 551 4.22 10.94 14.66
N LEU A 552 4.56 12.13 14.18
CA LEU A 552 5.31 13.11 14.97
C LEU A 552 4.40 14.03 15.80
N LEU A 553 3.26 14.43 15.24
CA LEU A 553 2.36 15.47 15.75
C LEU A 553 0.90 14.97 15.82
N PRO A 554 0.59 13.86 16.51
CA PRO A 554 -0.76 13.28 16.51
C PRO A 554 -1.86 14.19 17.08
N GLY A 555 -1.48 15.27 17.78
CA GLY A 555 -2.39 16.29 18.32
C GLY A 555 -2.45 17.59 17.52
N ALA A 556 -1.80 17.67 16.35
CA ALA A 556 -1.80 18.87 15.53
C ALA A 556 -3.20 19.17 14.94
N LYS A 557 -3.50 20.46 14.79
CA LYS A 557 -4.67 20.95 14.08
C LYS A 557 -4.37 21.11 12.59
N ILE A 558 -5.25 20.64 11.74
CA ILE A 558 -5.03 20.59 10.29
C ILE A 558 -5.93 21.62 9.60
N VAL A 559 -5.36 22.49 8.78
CA VAL A 559 -6.09 23.53 8.04
C VAL A 559 -5.91 23.31 6.56
N MET A 560 -7.02 23.22 5.82
CA MET A 560 -7.06 22.94 4.38
C MET A 560 -7.80 24.07 3.66
N LEU A 561 -7.08 24.86 2.87
CA LEU A 561 -7.66 25.87 1.98
C LEU A 561 -8.05 25.19 0.67
N LEU A 562 -9.34 25.07 0.39
CA LEU A 562 -9.83 24.45 -0.84
C LEU A 562 -10.37 25.55 -1.76
N ARG A 563 -10.01 25.51 -3.04
CA ARG A 563 -10.46 26.47 -4.06
C ARG A 563 -11.25 25.73 -5.12
N GLU A 564 -12.16 26.40 -5.82
CA GLU A 564 -12.82 25.84 -7.01
C GLU A 564 -11.79 25.07 -7.90
N PRO A 565 -12.01 23.76 -8.13
CA PRO A 565 -10.97 22.86 -8.62
C PRO A 565 -10.45 23.19 -10.03
N VAL A 566 -11.30 23.66 -10.94
CA VAL A 566 -10.86 24.09 -12.28
C VAL A 566 -9.94 25.31 -12.16
N SER A 567 -10.33 26.30 -11.38
CA SER A 567 -9.55 27.50 -11.12
C SER A 567 -8.21 27.19 -10.44
N ARG A 568 -8.18 26.25 -9.49
CA ARG A 568 -6.96 25.77 -8.83
C ARG A 568 -6.03 25.08 -9.82
N LEU A 569 -6.59 24.21 -10.66
CA LEU A 569 -5.88 23.46 -11.70
C LEU A 569 -5.24 24.41 -12.73
N VAL A 570 -6.03 25.31 -13.32
CA VAL A 570 -5.56 26.30 -14.30
C VAL A 570 -4.50 27.20 -13.68
N SER A 571 -4.67 27.59 -12.41
CA SER A 571 -3.67 28.38 -11.70
C SER A 571 -2.37 27.62 -11.44
N SER A 572 -2.45 26.30 -11.21
CA SER A 572 -1.30 25.43 -11.03
C SER A 572 -0.53 25.30 -12.34
N PHE A 573 -1.24 25.02 -13.43
CA PHE A 573 -0.66 24.92 -14.76
C PHE A 573 -0.05 26.24 -15.22
N ASN A 574 -0.73 27.38 -15.02
CA ASN A 574 -0.18 28.70 -15.35
C ASN A 574 1.14 28.99 -14.64
N MET A 575 1.23 28.67 -13.36
CA MET A 575 2.49 28.81 -12.63
C MET A 575 3.59 27.92 -13.24
N LYS A 576 3.28 26.69 -13.64
CA LYS A 576 4.25 25.76 -14.23
C LYS A 576 4.70 26.19 -15.61
N TRP A 577 3.76 26.58 -16.47
CA TRP A 577 4.04 27.09 -17.81
C TRP A 577 4.93 28.33 -17.74
N GLN A 578 4.67 29.26 -16.81
CA GLN A 578 5.54 30.42 -16.58
C GLN A 578 6.97 30.03 -16.17
N VAL A 579 7.12 29.04 -15.27
CA VAL A 579 8.44 28.54 -14.86
C VAL A 579 9.15 27.82 -16.00
N GLU A 580 8.43 27.10 -16.85
CA GLU A 580 8.97 26.42 -18.02
C GLU A 580 9.62 27.40 -19.00
N ILE A 581 8.94 28.52 -19.28
CA ILE A 581 9.39 29.50 -20.28
C ILE A 581 10.34 30.57 -19.71
N CYS A 582 10.20 30.95 -18.44
CA CYS A 582 10.95 32.07 -17.86
C CYS A 582 11.96 31.63 -16.78
N GLY A 583 11.87 30.40 -16.28
CA GLY A 583 12.80 29.83 -15.30
C GLY A 583 12.83 30.49 -13.92
N LYS A 584 12.02 31.53 -13.66
CA LYS A 584 12.04 32.31 -12.42
C LYS A 584 10.65 32.44 -11.78
N LEU A 585 10.47 31.81 -10.63
CA LEU A 585 9.22 31.83 -9.84
C LEU A 585 8.88 33.19 -9.21
N THR A 586 9.91 34.01 -8.98
CA THR A 586 9.84 35.32 -8.33
C THR A 586 9.44 36.44 -9.29
N TRP A 587 9.54 36.21 -10.59
CA TRP A 587 9.23 37.20 -11.59
C TRP A 587 7.74 37.52 -11.63
N THR A 588 7.42 38.81 -11.75
CA THR A 588 6.07 39.20 -12.17
C THR A 588 5.83 38.68 -13.58
N ARG A 589 4.57 38.63 -13.99
CA ARG A 589 4.26 38.20 -15.36
C ARG A 589 4.87 39.13 -16.42
N SER A 590 4.89 40.44 -16.13
CA SER A 590 5.57 41.42 -16.98
C SER A 590 7.05 41.11 -17.08
N ASP A 591 7.73 40.82 -15.95
CA ASP A 591 9.16 40.49 -15.95
C ASP A 591 9.43 39.21 -16.73
N CYS A 592 8.57 38.20 -16.59
CA CYS A 592 8.65 36.96 -17.36
C CYS A 592 8.58 37.24 -18.86
N TYR A 593 7.57 37.97 -19.32
CA TYR A 593 7.43 38.29 -20.74
C TYR A 593 8.54 39.17 -21.26
N ASN A 594 8.94 40.20 -20.50
CA ASN A 594 10.07 41.05 -20.82
C ASN A 594 11.35 40.21 -21.00
N GLY A 595 11.55 39.21 -20.13
CA GLY A 595 12.67 38.29 -20.20
C GLY A 595 12.70 37.40 -21.45
N ILE A 596 11.58 37.22 -22.15
CA ILE A 596 11.50 36.40 -23.35
C ILE A 596 11.19 37.20 -24.64
N THR A 597 11.36 38.52 -24.63
CA THR A 597 11.10 39.39 -25.80
C THR A 597 12.23 39.44 -26.84
N SER A 598 13.34 38.72 -26.66
CA SER A 598 14.36 38.55 -27.71
C SER A 598 15.27 37.37 -27.42
N VAL A 599 15.90 36.81 -28.47
CA VAL A 599 16.93 35.76 -28.33
C VAL A 599 18.07 36.22 -27.42
N ARG A 600 18.44 37.51 -27.49
CA ARG A 600 19.48 38.10 -26.63
C ARG A 600 19.08 38.00 -25.15
N LEU A 601 17.90 38.49 -24.78
CA LEU A 601 17.41 38.44 -23.40
C LEU A 601 17.23 37.01 -22.90
N ILE A 602 16.74 36.10 -23.75
CA ILE A 602 16.60 34.67 -23.41
C ILE A 602 17.96 34.03 -23.11
N ASN A 603 19.01 34.40 -23.83
CA ASN A 603 20.37 33.90 -23.60
C ASN A 603 21.04 34.55 -22.39
N GLU A 604 20.78 35.83 -22.15
CA GLU A 604 21.25 36.58 -20.97
C GLU A 604 20.55 36.13 -19.69
N ASN A 605 19.33 35.57 -19.78
CA ASN A 605 18.65 34.97 -18.65
C ASN A 605 19.45 33.77 -18.10
N SER A 606 19.86 33.89 -16.83
CA SER A 606 20.51 32.83 -16.07
C SER A 606 19.49 31.76 -15.64
N VAL A 607 19.03 30.95 -16.59
CA VAL A 607 18.10 29.82 -16.41
C VAL A 607 18.71 28.53 -16.96
N ALA A 608 18.17 27.37 -16.58
CA ALA A 608 18.70 26.08 -17.04
C ALA A 608 18.48 25.90 -18.55
N SER A 609 19.32 25.08 -19.19
CA SER A 609 19.28 24.85 -20.64
C SER A 609 17.89 24.41 -21.15
N LYS A 610 17.18 23.56 -20.38
CA LYS A 610 15.82 23.12 -20.71
C LYS A 610 14.84 24.30 -20.78
N GLN A 611 14.90 25.21 -19.81
CA GLN A 611 14.03 26.39 -19.75
C GLN A 611 14.38 27.38 -20.87
N ARG A 612 15.67 27.57 -21.14
CA ARG A 612 16.13 28.39 -22.27
C ARG A 612 15.62 27.84 -23.61
N LEU A 613 15.69 26.53 -23.83
CA LEU A 613 15.16 25.90 -25.04
C LEU A 613 13.64 26.07 -25.17
N ALA A 614 12.90 25.92 -24.07
CA ALA A 614 11.47 26.16 -24.04
C ALA A 614 11.13 27.63 -24.36
N ALA A 615 11.87 28.58 -23.78
CA ALA A 615 11.75 30.00 -24.06
C ALA A 615 12.00 30.33 -25.54
N LEU A 616 13.07 29.78 -26.11
CA LEU A 616 13.40 29.93 -27.53
C LEU A 616 12.33 29.32 -28.44
N ALA A 617 11.78 28.16 -28.09
CA ALA A 617 10.70 27.54 -28.86
C ALA A 617 9.45 28.44 -28.89
N VAL A 618 9.05 28.98 -27.74
CA VAL A 618 7.92 29.90 -27.64
C VAL A 618 8.21 31.22 -28.37
N TRP A 619 9.41 31.78 -28.22
CA TRP A 619 9.83 32.99 -28.95
C TRP A 619 9.83 32.79 -30.47
N ASN A 620 10.37 31.68 -30.96
CA ASN A 620 10.39 31.39 -32.40
C ASN A 620 8.98 31.22 -32.96
N LYS A 621 8.06 30.64 -32.17
CA LYS A 621 6.66 30.42 -32.54
C LYS A 621 5.81 31.68 -32.48
N CYS A 622 5.99 32.51 -31.44
CA CYS A 622 5.10 33.62 -31.10
C CYS A 622 5.69 35.01 -31.29
N ASN A 623 6.86 35.16 -31.93
CA ASN A 623 7.35 36.50 -32.25
C ASN A 623 6.60 37.09 -33.46
N VAL A 624 6.39 38.41 -33.40
CA VAL A 624 5.98 39.25 -34.53
C VAL A 624 7.21 40.02 -34.99
N GLU A 625 7.61 39.83 -36.25
CA GLU A 625 8.72 40.56 -36.91
C GLU A 625 10.04 40.57 -36.13
N LYS A 626 10.29 39.58 -35.26
CA LYS A 626 11.45 39.53 -34.34
C LYS A 626 11.57 40.71 -33.36
N LYS A 627 10.49 41.45 -33.10
CA LYS A 627 10.51 42.66 -32.23
C LYS A 627 9.66 42.55 -30.96
N ARG A 628 8.58 41.76 -30.97
CA ARG A 628 7.67 41.57 -29.82
C ARG A 628 7.02 40.19 -29.84
N LEU A 629 6.53 39.75 -28.68
CA LEU A 629 5.69 38.55 -28.58
C LEU A 629 4.22 38.89 -28.89
N ASP A 630 3.59 38.04 -29.68
CA ASP A 630 2.14 38.06 -29.91
C ASP A 630 1.40 37.43 -28.73
N THR A 631 0.51 38.21 -28.10
CA THR A 631 -0.24 37.77 -26.92
C THR A 631 -1.25 36.67 -27.24
N ASP A 632 -1.84 36.69 -28.43
CA ASP A 632 -2.81 35.69 -28.86
C ASP A 632 -2.12 34.35 -29.14
N CYS A 633 -0.95 34.37 -29.78
CA CYS A 633 -0.11 33.17 -29.92
C CYS A 633 0.29 32.58 -28.56
N LEU A 634 0.69 33.41 -27.59
CA LEU A 634 1.03 32.93 -26.24
C LEU A 634 -0.19 32.28 -25.54
N ARG A 635 -1.38 32.87 -25.69
CA ARG A 635 -2.63 32.30 -25.19
C ARG A 635 -2.92 30.94 -25.84
N ASN A 636 -2.76 30.85 -27.16
CA ASN A 636 -2.97 29.60 -27.90
C ASN A 636 -1.94 28.51 -27.52
N ASP A 637 -0.68 28.88 -27.29
CA ASP A 637 0.35 27.94 -26.78
C ASP A 637 0.00 27.41 -25.39
N PHE A 638 -0.41 28.31 -24.50
CA PHE A 638 -0.87 27.97 -23.15
C PHE A 638 -2.05 26.99 -23.20
N VAL A 639 -3.09 27.31 -23.99
CA VAL A 639 -4.28 26.46 -24.13
C VAL A 639 -3.91 25.09 -24.70
N ALA A 640 -3.11 25.04 -25.77
CA ALA A 640 -2.72 23.78 -26.39
C ALA A 640 -1.97 22.86 -25.41
N LYS A 641 -0.99 23.40 -24.67
CA LYS A 641 -0.23 22.64 -23.67
C LYS A 641 -1.08 22.24 -22.47
N LEU A 642 -2.02 23.09 -22.03
CA LEU A 642 -2.95 22.75 -20.97
C LEU A 642 -3.81 21.55 -21.40
N THR A 643 -4.45 21.63 -22.57
CA THR A 643 -5.29 20.57 -23.11
C THR A 643 -4.51 19.26 -23.26
N GLU A 644 -3.30 19.30 -23.80
CA GLU A 644 -2.43 18.11 -23.93
C GLU A 644 -2.16 17.44 -22.57
N ARG A 645 -1.84 18.23 -21.54
CA ARG A 645 -1.59 17.70 -20.18
C ARG A 645 -2.84 17.07 -19.58
N ILE A 646 -3.99 17.72 -19.75
CA ILE A 646 -5.28 17.22 -19.26
C ILE A 646 -5.67 15.94 -19.99
N ASP A 647 -5.51 15.87 -21.31
CA ASP A 647 -5.78 14.65 -22.09
C ASP A 647 -4.92 13.48 -21.64
N ALA A 648 -3.62 13.71 -21.46
CA ALA A 648 -2.69 12.70 -20.98
C ALA A 648 -3.05 12.20 -19.57
N GLU A 649 -3.44 13.10 -18.66
CA GLU A 649 -3.83 12.74 -17.30
C GLU A 649 -5.18 12.00 -17.27
N VAL A 650 -6.19 12.44 -18.03
CA VAL A 650 -7.48 11.74 -18.15
C VAL A 650 -7.27 10.32 -18.66
N ALA A 651 -6.47 10.13 -19.72
CA ALA A 651 -6.19 8.79 -20.24
C ALA A 651 -5.55 7.86 -19.20
N ARG A 652 -4.65 8.41 -18.35
CA ARG A 652 -4.06 7.65 -17.23
C ARG A 652 -5.09 7.30 -16.17
N LEU A 653 -5.93 8.26 -15.76
CA LEU A 653 -6.98 8.04 -14.75
C LEU A 653 -8.02 7.03 -15.22
N ASP A 654 -8.42 7.08 -16.50
CA ASP A 654 -9.33 6.11 -17.12
C ASP A 654 -8.71 4.71 -17.21
N GLY A 655 -7.38 4.63 -17.38
CA GLY A 655 -6.62 3.39 -17.27
C GLY A 655 -6.66 2.82 -15.86
N CYS A 656 -6.49 3.68 -14.85
CA CYS A 656 -6.60 3.29 -13.44
C CYS A 656 -7.95 2.69 -13.10
N ALA A 657 -9.03 3.31 -13.56
CA ALA A 657 -10.39 2.83 -13.33
C ALA A 657 -10.66 1.42 -13.90
N ARG A 658 -9.84 0.94 -14.85
CA ARG A 658 -9.97 -0.37 -15.51
C ARG A 658 -9.00 -1.44 -14.99
N SER A 659 -8.15 -1.11 -14.03
CA SER A 659 -7.02 -1.94 -13.60
C SER A 659 -7.14 -2.40 -12.14
N ASN A 660 -6.51 -3.53 -11.81
CA ASN A 660 -6.53 -4.11 -10.46
C ASN A 660 -5.50 -3.42 -9.52
N HIS A 661 -5.69 -2.13 -9.23
CA HIS A 661 -4.90 -1.41 -8.23
C HIS A 661 -5.70 -1.19 -6.93
N ASP A 662 -5.00 -1.20 -5.79
CA ASP A 662 -5.61 -1.03 -4.46
C ASP A 662 -6.16 0.41 -4.23
N ASP A 663 -5.52 1.42 -4.83
CA ASP A 663 -5.94 2.81 -4.82
C ASP A 663 -5.32 3.61 -5.99
N ILE A 664 -5.84 4.83 -6.22
CA ILE A 664 -5.41 5.72 -7.30
C ILE A 664 -3.94 6.15 -7.20
N VAL A 665 -3.39 6.27 -5.98
CA VAL A 665 -1.99 6.66 -5.74
C VAL A 665 -1.06 5.55 -6.17
N SER A 666 -1.42 4.31 -5.84
CA SER A 666 -0.71 3.10 -6.29
C SER A 666 -0.82 2.95 -7.80
N CYS A 667 -1.99 3.19 -8.41
CA CYS A 667 -2.13 3.11 -9.86
C CYS A 667 -1.25 4.13 -10.59
N LEU A 668 -1.25 5.38 -10.10
CA LEU A 668 -0.40 6.44 -10.66
C LEU A 668 1.10 6.20 -10.37
N GLY A 669 1.45 5.14 -9.64
CA GLY A 669 2.82 4.75 -9.31
C GLY A 669 3.49 5.68 -8.30
N LEU A 670 2.75 6.57 -7.63
CA LEU A 670 3.32 7.69 -6.88
C LEU A 670 4.00 7.25 -5.58
N THR A 671 3.61 6.11 -5.00
CA THR A 671 4.17 5.62 -3.74
C THR A 671 5.59 5.05 -3.87
N ALA A 672 5.96 4.59 -5.07
CA ALA A 672 7.25 3.94 -5.35
C ALA A 672 8.33 4.90 -5.87
N LEU A 673 7.98 6.17 -6.12
CA LEU A 673 8.90 7.13 -6.71
C LEU A 673 9.86 7.71 -5.68
N GLU A 674 11.12 7.84 -6.09
CA GLU A 674 12.12 8.70 -5.46
C GLU A 674 11.66 10.16 -5.42
N GLN A 675 12.11 10.92 -4.42
CA GLN A 675 11.62 12.27 -4.14
C GLN A 675 11.63 13.21 -5.37
N ALA A 676 12.73 13.22 -6.14
CA ALA A 676 12.86 14.08 -7.31
C ALA A 676 11.86 13.71 -8.42
N HIS A 677 11.62 12.42 -8.63
CA HIS A 677 10.65 11.93 -9.61
C HIS A 677 9.21 12.15 -9.13
N LEU A 678 8.93 11.96 -7.83
CA LEU A 678 7.64 12.25 -7.24
C LEU A 678 7.29 13.73 -7.41
N TYR A 679 8.22 14.63 -7.11
CA TYR A 679 8.01 16.07 -7.30
C TYR A 679 7.70 16.39 -8.77
N ALA A 680 8.48 15.85 -9.71
CA ALA A 680 8.24 16.05 -11.14
C ALA A 680 6.87 15.51 -11.58
N GLU A 681 6.47 14.31 -11.15
CA GLU A 681 5.14 13.77 -11.44
C GLU A 681 4.02 14.65 -10.88
N MET A 682 4.11 15.01 -9.61
CA MET A 682 3.08 15.80 -8.91
C MET A 682 2.90 17.18 -9.53
N GLU A 683 3.99 17.79 -9.97
CA GLU A 683 3.98 19.16 -10.46
C GLU A 683 3.74 19.29 -11.97
N ASP A 684 4.10 18.27 -12.77
CA ASP A 684 4.03 18.34 -14.24
C ASP A 684 2.95 17.45 -14.87
N ARG A 685 2.43 16.44 -14.15
CA ARG A 685 1.54 15.42 -14.74
C ARG A 685 0.23 15.14 -14.01
N ASN A 686 0.05 15.66 -12.79
CA ASN A 686 -1.12 15.34 -11.95
C ASN A 686 -1.90 16.60 -11.55
N PHE A 687 -2.46 17.32 -12.50
CA PHE A 687 -3.21 18.54 -12.23
C PHE A 687 -4.66 18.28 -11.78
N ILE A 688 -5.32 17.31 -12.42
CA ILE A 688 -6.69 16.89 -12.12
C ILE A 688 -6.73 16.20 -10.76
N TRP A 689 -5.90 15.17 -10.56
CA TRP A 689 -5.90 14.39 -9.33
C TRP A 689 -5.64 15.26 -8.09
N ARG A 690 -4.71 16.22 -8.17
CA ARG A 690 -4.43 17.20 -7.09
C ARG A 690 -5.56 18.19 -6.80
N SER A 691 -6.58 18.19 -7.64
CA SER A 691 -7.80 18.99 -7.50
C SER A 691 -9.01 18.12 -7.12
N MET A 692 -8.85 16.80 -7.01
CA MET A 692 -9.86 15.87 -6.48
C MET A 692 -9.76 15.82 -4.95
N TYR A 693 -10.29 16.84 -4.26
CA TYR A 693 -10.04 17.01 -2.83
C TYR A 693 -10.60 15.90 -1.94
N VAL A 694 -11.68 15.21 -2.33
CA VAL A 694 -12.28 14.14 -1.51
C VAL A 694 -11.25 13.06 -1.15
N ASP A 695 -10.44 12.62 -2.11
CA ASP A 695 -9.41 11.59 -1.90
C ASP A 695 -8.33 12.06 -0.92
N HIS A 696 -7.99 13.36 -0.95
CA HIS A 696 -7.01 13.95 -0.06
C HIS A 696 -7.57 14.13 1.35
N VAL A 697 -8.79 14.66 1.49
CA VAL A 697 -9.46 14.83 2.79
C VAL A 697 -9.64 13.48 3.47
N GLN A 698 -10.09 12.45 2.74
CA GLN A 698 -10.19 11.09 3.27
C GLN A 698 -8.85 10.57 3.80
N ARG A 699 -7.75 10.77 3.07
CA ARG A 699 -6.41 10.35 3.51
C ARG A 699 -6.01 10.98 4.84
N TRP A 700 -6.30 12.27 5.02
CA TRP A 700 -6.03 12.95 6.29
C TRP A 700 -6.97 12.48 7.41
N LEU A 701 -8.23 12.19 7.09
CA LEU A 701 -9.22 11.66 8.05
C LEU A 701 -8.88 10.26 8.58
N LYS A 702 -8.04 9.51 7.86
CA LYS A 702 -7.51 8.22 8.34
C LYS A 702 -6.58 8.38 9.53
N VAL A 703 -6.01 9.55 9.78
CA VAL A 703 -4.96 9.74 10.81
C VAL A 703 -5.23 10.91 11.77
N TYR A 704 -6.12 11.83 11.41
CA TYR A 704 -6.60 12.90 12.30
C TYR A 704 -8.13 12.86 12.39
N PRO A 705 -8.70 13.14 13.58
CA PRO A 705 -10.14 13.15 13.72
C PRO A 705 -10.75 14.43 13.12
N PRO A 706 -12.02 14.41 12.69
CA PRO A 706 -12.68 15.55 12.05
C PRO A 706 -12.59 16.86 12.84
N GLU A 707 -12.72 16.82 14.17
CA GLU A 707 -12.67 17.98 15.06
C GLU A 707 -11.27 18.60 15.21
N ALA A 708 -10.23 17.92 14.71
CA ALA A 708 -8.89 18.49 14.60
C ALA A 708 -8.67 19.23 13.28
N MET A 709 -9.65 19.25 12.38
CA MET A 709 -9.51 19.79 11.03
C MET A 709 -10.40 21.02 10.80
N LEU A 710 -9.94 21.91 9.94
CA LEU A 710 -10.69 23.05 9.44
C LEU A 710 -10.56 23.15 7.91
N ILE A 711 -11.70 23.13 7.23
CA ILE A 711 -11.79 23.42 5.80
C ILE A 711 -12.05 24.92 5.63
N VAL A 712 -11.22 25.57 4.83
CA VAL A 712 -11.31 26.99 4.51
C VAL A 712 -11.62 27.13 3.02
N PRO A 713 -12.81 27.64 2.64
CA PRO A 713 -13.08 28.02 1.26
C PRO A 713 -12.13 29.15 0.85
N SER A 714 -11.36 28.95 -0.21
CA SER A 714 -10.33 29.91 -0.64
C SER A 714 -10.95 31.22 -1.12
N GLU A 715 -12.17 31.15 -1.62
CA GLU A 715 -12.99 32.28 -2.06
C GLU A 715 -13.33 33.22 -0.89
N ALA A 716 -13.43 32.70 0.34
CA ALA A 716 -13.70 33.51 1.53
C ALA A 716 -12.53 34.45 1.90
N LEU A 717 -11.32 34.21 1.40
CA LEU A 717 -10.18 35.10 1.62
C LEU A 717 -10.24 36.39 0.78
N LYS A 718 -11.13 36.45 -0.24
CA LYS A 718 -11.25 37.60 -1.13
C LYS A 718 -12.00 38.78 -0.50
N GLU A 719 -12.89 38.49 0.44
CA GLU A 719 -13.74 39.48 1.10
C GLU A 719 -13.36 39.62 2.57
N ALA A 720 -13.14 40.84 3.03
CA ALA A 720 -12.65 41.10 4.39
C ALA A 720 -13.52 40.49 5.49
N GLU A 721 -14.85 40.59 5.36
CA GLU A 721 -15.80 40.07 6.36
C GLU A 721 -15.77 38.54 6.43
N SER A 722 -15.81 37.88 5.27
CA SER A 722 -15.69 36.42 5.15
C SER A 722 -14.33 35.92 5.67
N PHE A 723 -13.26 36.67 5.41
CA PHE A 723 -11.93 36.33 5.90
C PHE A 723 -11.82 36.50 7.43
N LYS A 724 -12.38 37.57 8.01
CA LYS A 724 -12.46 37.77 9.47
C LYS A 724 -13.16 36.59 10.15
N LYS A 725 -14.25 36.09 9.58
CA LYS A 725 -14.96 34.88 10.08
C LYS A 725 -14.07 33.65 10.04
N VAL A 726 -13.45 33.36 8.89
CA VAL A 726 -12.49 32.24 8.73
C VAL A 726 -11.39 32.29 9.79
N MET A 727 -10.80 33.46 10.00
CA MET A 727 -9.74 33.65 10.97
C MET A 727 -10.23 33.49 12.42
N GLY A 728 -11.48 33.89 12.71
CA GLY A 728 -12.13 33.59 13.98
C GLY A 728 -12.34 32.09 14.23
N HIS A 729 -12.73 31.32 13.20
CA HIS A 729 -12.80 29.86 13.29
C HIS A 729 -11.41 29.22 13.49
N PHE A 730 -10.40 29.74 12.79
CA PHE A 730 -9.01 29.31 12.96
C PHE A 730 -8.50 29.55 14.39
N ALA A 731 -8.72 30.74 14.97
CA ALA A 731 -8.42 30.98 16.40
C ALA A 731 -9.15 30.00 17.32
N GLY A 732 -10.45 29.78 17.06
CA GLY A 732 -11.26 28.82 17.82
C GLY A 732 -10.70 27.39 17.78
N LEU A 733 -10.24 26.93 16.61
CA LEU A 733 -9.62 25.61 16.44
C LEU A 733 -8.35 25.46 17.30
N LEU A 734 -7.58 26.55 17.45
CA LEU A 734 -6.37 26.60 18.27
C LEU A 734 -6.65 26.83 19.77
N GLY A 735 -7.91 27.04 20.17
CA GLY A 735 -8.28 27.40 21.54
C GLY A 735 -7.85 28.83 21.92
N LEU A 736 -7.70 29.72 20.95
CA LEU A 736 -7.32 31.12 21.13
C LEU A 736 -8.55 32.06 21.08
N PRO A 737 -8.47 33.27 21.70
CA PRO A 737 -9.51 34.27 21.59
C PRO A 737 -9.82 34.62 20.13
N ARG A 738 -11.11 34.67 19.77
CA ARG A 738 -11.55 34.96 18.40
C ARG A 738 -11.53 36.46 18.06
N ALA A 739 -11.49 37.33 19.07
CA ALA A 739 -11.53 38.78 18.96
C ALA A 739 -10.84 39.43 20.17
N GLY A 740 -10.66 40.74 20.14
CA GLY A 740 -10.05 41.54 21.20
C GLY A 740 -8.66 42.08 20.83
N PRO A 741 -7.92 42.68 21.80
CA PRO A 741 -6.65 43.38 21.53
C PRO A 741 -5.53 42.45 21.02
N GLN A 742 -5.72 41.14 21.18
CA GLN A 742 -4.80 40.10 20.72
C GLN A 742 -4.86 39.88 19.20
N VAL A 743 -5.95 40.34 18.55
CA VAL A 743 -6.28 40.09 17.15
C VAL A 743 -6.18 41.39 16.36
N ASN A 744 -5.31 41.42 15.34
CA ASN A 744 -5.14 42.56 14.46
C ASN A 744 -5.87 42.33 13.13
N ASN A 745 -7.18 42.62 13.11
CA ASN A 745 -7.99 42.48 11.91
C ASN A 745 -7.72 43.57 10.86
N GLU A 746 -7.00 44.65 11.18
CA GLU A 746 -6.61 45.66 10.18
C GLU A 746 -5.64 45.07 9.13
N LEU A 747 -4.88 44.03 9.50
CA LEU A 747 -4.03 43.31 8.55
C LEU A 747 -4.82 42.59 7.45
N ILE A 748 -6.08 42.24 7.72
CA ILE A 748 -7.00 41.67 6.73
C ILE A 748 -7.43 42.74 5.74
N ASP A 749 -7.38 44.02 6.08
CA ASP A 749 -7.75 45.08 5.15
C ASP A 749 -6.52 45.59 4.35
N LYS A 750 -5.34 45.01 4.58
CA LYS A 750 -4.08 45.35 3.89
C LYS A 750 -3.78 44.38 2.74
N ALA A 751 -3.21 44.90 1.67
CA ALA A 751 -2.67 44.09 0.58
C ALA A 751 -1.45 43.30 1.06
N SER A 752 -1.46 41.98 0.83
CA SER A 752 -0.28 41.14 1.00
C SER A 752 0.80 41.53 -0.04
N PRO A 753 2.10 41.39 0.25
CA PRO A 753 3.20 41.58 -0.70
C PRO A 753 3.08 40.73 -1.98
N ALA A 754 2.25 39.69 -1.96
CA ALA A 754 1.98 38.86 -3.13
C ALA A 754 0.92 39.47 -4.08
N SER A 755 0.29 40.58 -3.68
CA SER A 755 -0.61 41.38 -4.51
C SER A 755 0.17 42.25 -5.48
N ALA A 756 -0.04 42.01 -6.77
CA ALA A 756 0.62 42.75 -7.85
C ALA A 756 -0.18 43.97 -8.31
N ASP A 757 -1.47 44.05 -7.97
CA ASP A 757 -2.41 45.12 -8.35
C ASP A 757 -2.86 45.98 -7.16
N GLY A 758 -2.28 45.76 -5.97
CA GLY A 758 -2.61 46.51 -4.76
C GLY A 758 -3.96 46.13 -4.14
N LYS A 759 -4.68 45.15 -4.69
CA LYS A 759 -5.92 44.66 -4.10
C LYS A 759 -5.64 43.82 -2.86
N VAL A 760 -6.55 43.93 -1.91
CA VAL A 760 -6.58 43.18 -0.66
C VAL A 760 -6.75 41.69 -1.00
N HIS A 761 -5.73 40.88 -0.69
CA HIS A 761 -5.66 39.41 -0.83
C HIS A 761 -5.68 38.76 -2.22
N GLU A 762 -5.62 39.52 -3.31
CA GLU A 762 -5.44 38.93 -4.64
C GLU A 762 -3.95 38.75 -4.92
N ASN A 763 -3.48 37.53 -5.18
CA ASN A 763 -2.19 37.36 -5.86
C ASN A 763 -2.43 37.80 -7.30
N GLY A 764 -2.40 39.11 -7.58
CA GLY A 764 -2.74 39.80 -8.84
C GLY A 764 -1.92 39.40 -10.07
N ARG A 765 -1.58 38.12 -10.25
CA ARG A 765 -1.01 37.58 -11.47
C ARG A 765 -2.15 37.41 -12.48
N SER A 766 -2.31 38.36 -13.39
CA SER A 766 -3.17 38.19 -14.56
C SER A 766 -2.81 36.85 -15.27
N TYR A 767 -3.79 36.05 -15.68
CA TYR A 767 -3.57 34.74 -16.34
C TYR A 767 -3.26 34.88 -17.83
N VAL A 768 -2.37 34.04 -18.38
CA VAL A 768 -1.99 34.07 -19.81
C VAL A 768 -3.16 33.82 -20.73
N GLY A 769 -3.94 32.83 -20.35
CA GLY A 769 -5.27 32.61 -20.83
C GLY A 769 -6.07 31.98 -19.70
N GLU A 770 -7.38 32.01 -19.87
CA GLU A 770 -8.28 31.15 -19.12
C GLU A 770 -8.38 29.79 -19.83
N ALA A 771 -8.84 28.78 -19.12
CA ALA A 771 -9.23 27.54 -19.79
C ALA A 771 -10.34 27.86 -20.80
N PRO A 772 -10.27 27.31 -22.03
CA PRO A 772 -11.38 27.39 -22.97
C PRO A 772 -12.69 26.90 -22.36
N ALA A 773 -13.83 27.40 -22.86
CA ALA A 773 -15.14 27.06 -22.32
C ALA A 773 -15.43 25.54 -22.43
N ASP A 774 -15.06 24.92 -23.55
CA ASP A 774 -15.18 23.49 -23.79
C ASP A 774 -14.33 22.65 -22.82
N LEU A 775 -13.09 23.08 -22.57
CA LEU A 775 -12.22 22.42 -21.58
C LEU A 775 -12.79 22.57 -20.16
N THR A 776 -13.32 23.75 -19.83
CA THR A 776 -13.96 24.02 -18.53
C THR A 776 -15.17 23.12 -18.31
N ILE A 777 -16.05 22.98 -19.31
CA ILE A 777 -17.21 22.08 -19.26
C ILE A 777 -16.75 20.63 -19.02
N ARG A 778 -15.71 20.18 -19.74
CA ARG A 778 -15.17 18.83 -19.58
C ARG A 778 -14.56 18.60 -18.19
N LEU A 779 -13.79 19.55 -17.67
CA LEU A 779 -13.22 19.47 -16.33
C LEU A 779 -14.31 19.47 -15.25
N ASN A 780 -15.34 20.30 -15.39
CA ASN A 780 -16.50 20.30 -14.49
C ASN A 780 -17.18 18.93 -14.45
N LYS A 781 -17.35 18.28 -15.61
CA LYS A 781 -17.90 16.91 -15.67
C LYS A 781 -17.05 15.89 -14.91
N ILE A 782 -15.73 16.05 -14.89
CA ILE A 782 -14.81 15.19 -14.14
C ILE A 782 -14.90 15.46 -12.63
N PHE A 783 -14.90 16.74 -12.22
CA PHE A 783 -14.86 17.11 -10.81
C PHE A 783 -16.21 17.02 -10.10
N CYS A 784 -17.33 17.15 -10.82
CA CYS A 784 -18.65 17.25 -10.20
C CYS A 784 -19.01 16.05 -9.30
N PRO A 785 -18.84 14.78 -9.73
CA PRO A 785 -19.06 13.63 -8.84
C PRO A 785 -18.16 13.67 -7.60
N LYS A 786 -16.90 14.10 -7.76
CA LYS A 786 -15.94 14.20 -6.66
C LYS A 786 -16.26 15.34 -5.69
N ASN A 787 -16.81 16.44 -6.18
CA ASN A 787 -17.28 17.55 -5.35
C ASN A 787 -18.54 17.16 -4.57
N GLN A 788 -19.45 16.38 -5.17
CA GLN A 788 -20.61 15.80 -4.48
C GLN A 788 -20.17 14.84 -3.37
N GLU A 789 -19.23 13.93 -3.66
CA GLU A 789 -18.63 13.04 -2.66
C GLU A 789 -17.96 13.84 -1.52
N LEU A 790 -17.22 14.91 -1.85
CA LEU A 790 -16.62 15.80 -0.86
C LEU A 790 -17.68 16.47 0.02
N ALA A 791 -18.71 17.06 -0.59
CA ALA A 791 -19.78 17.75 0.13
C ALA A 791 -20.47 16.81 1.14
N GLN A 792 -20.81 15.59 0.70
CA GLN A 792 -21.39 14.58 1.57
C GLN A 792 -20.44 14.18 2.70
N LEU A 793 -19.17 13.93 2.39
CA LEU A 793 -18.15 13.58 3.38
C LEU A 793 -18.02 14.65 4.48
N LEU A 794 -17.96 15.93 4.08
CA LEU A 794 -17.81 17.03 5.02
C LEU A 794 -19.03 17.17 5.95
N LEU A 795 -20.24 16.90 5.45
CA LEU A 795 -21.46 16.86 6.25
C LEU A 795 -21.50 15.68 7.22
N ASP A 796 -21.23 14.47 6.71
CA ASP A 796 -21.24 13.24 7.51
C ASP A 796 -20.26 13.31 8.67
N LYS A 797 -19.12 13.96 8.45
CA LYS A 797 -18.07 14.17 9.46
C LYS A 797 -18.22 15.46 10.27
N LYS A 798 -19.26 16.26 10.03
CA LYS A 798 -19.53 17.54 10.70
C LYS A 798 -18.33 18.50 10.67
N MET A 799 -17.58 18.49 9.57
CA MET A 799 -16.38 19.33 9.36
C MET A 799 -16.72 20.74 8.88
N ILE A 800 -17.97 20.93 8.46
CA ILE A 800 -18.57 22.21 8.10
C ILE A 800 -19.86 22.37 8.91
N GLY A 801 -20.25 23.62 9.18
CA GLY A 801 -21.38 23.96 10.03
C GLY A 801 -22.75 23.63 9.41
N LYS A 802 -23.73 24.52 9.58
CA LYS A 802 -25.05 24.34 8.95
C LYS A 802 -24.91 24.54 7.44
N VAL A 803 -25.68 23.79 6.66
CA VAL A 803 -25.71 23.91 5.19
C VAL A 803 -25.98 25.36 4.74
N ASP A 804 -26.78 26.09 5.51
CA ASP A 804 -27.15 27.49 5.25
C ASP A 804 -25.98 28.49 5.42
N GLU A 805 -24.91 28.10 6.14
CA GLU A 805 -23.70 28.92 6.29
C GLU A 805 -22.81 28.85 5.03
N PHE A 806 -23.06 27.88 4.14
CA PHE A 806 -22.28 27.64 2.93
C PHE A 806 -23.21 27.45 1.72
N PRO A 807 -23.59 28.54 1.02
CA PRO A 807 -24.50 28.47 -0.13
C PRO A 807 -24.06 27.50 -1.24
N TRP A 808 -22.74 27.33 -1.42
CA TRP A 808 -22.18 26.37 -2.38
C TRP A 808 -22.46 24.91 -1.98
N LEU A 809 -22.55 24.60 -0.68
CA LEU A 809 -22.78 23.25 -0.18
C LEU A 809 -24.23 22.80 -0.47
N ALA A 810 -25.20 23.68 -0.22
CA ALA A 810 -26.60 23.44 -0.58
C ALA A 810 -26.77 23.18 -2.08
N THR A 811 -25.93 23.81 -2.90
CA THR A 811 -25.93 23.66 -4.36
C THR A 811 -25.28 22.35 -4.78
N ALA A 812 -24.11 22.02 -4.22
CA ALA A 812 -23.37 20.80 -4.50
C ALA A 812 -24.14 19.52 -4.14
N LEU A 813 -25.07 19.57 -3.18
CA LEU A 813 -25.89 18.40 -2.80
C LEU A 813 -27.08 18.17 -3.75
N LYS A 814 -27.39 19.11 -4.64
CA LYS A 814 -28.40 18.90 -5.68
C LYS A 814 -27.78 18.04 -6.78
N ARG A 815 -28.41 16.90 -7.07
CA ARG A 815 -27.91 15.93 -8.07
C ARG A 815 -27.67 16.54 -9.46
N ASP A 816 -28.39 17.61 -9.80
CA ASP A 816 -28.41 18.20 -11.15
C ASP A 816 -27.61 19.50 -11.29
N VAL A 817 -26.89 19.94 -10.25
CA VAL A 817 -26.09 21.18 -10.30
C VAL A 817 -24.63 20.91 -9.95
N CYS A 818 -23.77 21.17 -10.92
CA CYS A 818 -22.32 21.38 -10.77
C CYS A 818 -22.07 22.89 -10.78
#